data_AF-A0A1F7FGL4-F1
#
_entry.id   AF-A0A1F7FGL4-F1
#
_cell.length_a   1.000
_cell.length_b   1.000
_cell.length_c   1.000
_cell.angle_alpha   90.00
_cell.angle_beta   90.00
_cell.angle_gamma   90.00
#
_symmetry.space_group_name_H-M   'P 1'
#
loop_
_entity.id
_entity.type
_entity.pdbx_description
1 polymer ?
#
loop_
_entity_poly.entity_id
_entity_poly.type
_entity_poly.pdbx_seq_one_letter_code
_entity_poly.pdbx_strand_id
1 'polypeptide(L)'
;MNSKSWFEESQNIRSLFVQYNRGRLEYLREQLPVRKQEVFDLLPFLLHEESTELPGNDVLGTPPSGISCLEYSNAIKDLVPRYFPAFTLRQRAKPSLPIVFLAIMGSAGTLAFSGQSDIDFWVGIDTAKLDIDAMRALEAKLRIVEQWALDSSELEVHFFIADLAKIRDNDYGDLGGESCGSALGKLLKDEFYRTAIFLEGKLPYYWLVPVGLDDSAYQTRIEGLASHLEFRSAYYVDLGNVGAIEHGEYYGAALWQILKGLHSPFKSALKIGLLLQYTDNRGTDLPLCEEHKKQVLANPAAAPDPYLFMVESVRGYFLRIDQDSDKRLMEECFLIKNLLTGGETDPGEKSMRAAFIALGKKWGWDEPSLNEISLFREWDFTRIDSLRKRILAFFMAAYKRVSALPARTTQSISDRDLTVLGKKLFCFFETKLDKIPYEFSLLEAKNLSALALEEKLLSGNKSEWTVKVKIRGSRSPGMQALKTFSTAAEGLAWCSLNQFYHAHLNFTVKGRMKVSSEDALHLVRCMAAFFPVNQVVDISDQGVQAAPRVTHLYCVPNFNQPDWQHGLISTYVFFQNTASELLWAYHHGEDCLQWLVSEILIQRIGRDQVKTLRLGMHMPREKISTRRKIHEKLEGDLKAVVSRIGERG
;
A
#
# COMPACT_ATOMS: atom_id res chain seq x y z
N MET A 1 -35.19 22.51 -23.99
CA MET A 1 -35.41 21.05 -24.07
C MET A 1 -36.60 20.70 -23.20
N ASN A 2 -37.51 19.85 -23.68
CA ASN A 2 -38.75 19.51 -22.97
C ASN A 2 -38.43 18.56 -21.81
N SER A 3 -38.99 18.78 -20.61
CA SER A 3 -38.66 18.00 -19.38
C SER A 3 -38.84 16.49 -19.55
N LYS A 4 -39.80 16.06 -20.38
CA LYS A 4 -40.06 14.65 -20.71
C LYS A 4 -38.84 13.95 -21.37
N SER A 5 -38.07 14.67 -22.17
CA SER A 5 -36.87 14.14 -22.84
C SER A 5 -35.73 13.84 -21.87
N TRP A 6 -35.66 14.55 -20.74
CA TRP A 6 -34.60 14.36 -19.74
C TRP A 6 -34.81 13.08 -18.93
N PHE A 7 -36.05 12.79 -18.54
CA PHE A 7 -36.36 11.59 -17.77
C PHE A 7 -36.16 10.31 -18.59
N GLU A 8 -36.58 10.30 -19.86
CA GLU A 8 -36.38 9.18 -20.78
C GLU A 8 -34.88 8.91 -21.02
N GLU A 9 -34.09 9.97 -21.24
CA GLU A 9 -32.62 9.87 -21.35
C GLU A 9 -32.00 9.30 -20.07
N SER A 10 -32.37 9.80 -18.90
CA SER A 10 -31.84 9.34 -17.61
C SER A 10 -32.26 7.90 -17.28
N GLN A 11 -33.46 7.46 -17.68
CA GLN A 11 -33.88 6.06 -17.57
C GLN A 11 -32.99 5.16 -18.44
N ASN A 12 -32.71 5.57 -19.67
CA ASN A 12 -31.85 4.82 -20.58
C ASN A 12 -30.41 4.72 -20.04
N ILE A 13 -29.81 5.83 -19.62
CA ILE A 13 -28.47 5.88 -19.02
C ILE A 13 -28.40 4.94 -17.80
N ARG A 14 -29.40 5.01 -16.91
CA ARG A 14 -29.49 4.12 -15.75
C ARG A 14 -29.53 2.65 -16.15
N SER A 15 -30.34 2.28 -17.14
CA SER A 15 -30.46 0.89 -17.60
C SER A 15 -29.12 0.35 -18.12
N LEU A 16 -28.40 1.15 -18.90
CA LEU A 16 -27.09 0.80 -19.45
C LEU A 16 -26.04 0.63 -18.33
N PHE A 17 -26.04 1.53 -17.36
CA PHE A 17 -25.15 1.41 -16.20
C PHE A 17 -25.47 0.17 -15.35
N VAL A 18 -26.74 -0.11 -15.05
CA VAL A 18 -27.13 -1.30 -14.27
C VAL A 18 -26.68 -2.59 -14.97
N GLN A 19 -26.79 -2.66 -16.30
CA GLN A 19 -26.27 -3.77 -17.09
C GLN A 19 -24.75 -3.91 -16.95
N TYR A 20 -24.01 -2.81 -17.09
CA TYR A 20 -22.55 -2.81 -16.92
C TYR A 20 -22.12 -3.23 -15.51
N ASN A 21 -22.72 -2.63 -14.47
CA ASN A 21 -22.43 -2.93 -13.07
C ASN A 21 -22.69 -4.41 -12.73
N ARG A 22 -23.79 -4.98 -13.24
CA ARG A 22 -24.09 -6.41 -13.08
C ARG A 22 -23.03 -7.28 -13.73
N GLY A 23 -22.65 -7.01 -14.98
CA GLY A 23 -21.61 -7.79 -15.67
C GLY A 23 -20.26 -7.72 -14.96
N ARG A 24 -19.91 -6.56 -14.40
CA ARG A 24 -18.70 -6.39 -13.57
C ARG A 24 -18.74 -7.20 -12.27
N LEU A 25 -19.90 -7.25 -11.61
CA LEU A 25 -20.11 -8.05 -10.40
C LEU A 25 -20.04 -9.55 -10.70
N GLU A 26 -20.67 -10.01 -11.79
CA GLU A 26 -20.59 -11.40 -12.25
C GLU A 26 -19.15 -11.80 -12.55
N TYR A 27 -18.43 -10.95 -13.28
CA TYR A 27 -17.02 -11.18 -13.58
C TYR A 27 -16.13 -11.27 -12.33
N LEU A 28 -16.35 -10.41 -11.32
CA LEU A 28 -15.66 -10.54 -10.03
C LEU A 28 -15.95 -11.88 -9.36
N ARG A 29 -17.22 -12.30 -9.33
CA ARG A 29 -17.61 -13.57 -8.71
C ARG A 29 -16.93 -14.74 -9.39
N GLU A 30 -16.85 -14.75 -10.72
CA GLU A 30 -16.15 -15.79 -11.49
C GLU A 30 -14.65 -15.89 -11.18
N GLN A 31 -14.01 -14.80 -10.76
CA GLN A 31 -12.59 -14.78 -10.37
C GLN A 31 -12.34 -15.31 -8.95
N LEU A 32 -13.38 -15.42 -8.13
CA LEU A 32 -13.27 -15.92 -6.76
C LEU A 32 -13.50 -17.44 -6.73
N PRO A 33 -12.73 -18.22 -5.95
CA PRO A 33 -13.09 -19.60 -5.64
C PRO A 33 -14.48 -19.68 -5.00
N VAL A 34 -15.20 -20.79 -5.21
CA VAL A 34 -16.59 -20.97 -4.75
C VAL A 34 -16.79 -20.56 -3.28
N ARG A 35 -15.92 -21.01 -2.37
CA ARG A 35 -16.02 -20.67 -0.95
C ARG A 35 -15.86 -19.17 -0.66
N LYS A 36 -14.99 -18.46 -1.42
CA LYS A 36 -14.83 -17.00 -1.32
C LYS A 36 -16.05 -16.27 -1.91
N GLN A 37 -16.66 -16.80 -2.97
CA GLN A 37 -17.91 -16.25 -3.53
C GLN A 37 -19.03 -16.29 -2.48
N GLU A 38 -19.20 -17.43 -1.80
CA GLU A 38 -20.24 -17.61 -0.77
C GLU A 38 -20.06 -16.64 0.41
N VAL A 39 -18.83 -16.49 0.90
CA VAL A 39 -18.51 -15.51 1.96
C VAL A 39 -18.70 -14.08 1.47
N PHE A 40 -18.25 -13.74 0.27
CA PHE A 40 -18.43 -12.42 -0.34
C PHE A 40 -19.92 -12.04 -0.44
N ASP A 41 -20.76 -12.97 -0.92
CA ASP A 41 -22.20 -12.76 -1.07
C ASP A 41 -22.87 -12.53 0.30
N LEU A 42 -22.34 -13.10 1.40
CA LEU A 42 -22.87 -12.90 2.75
C LEU A 42 -22.50 -11.56 3.40
N LEU A 43 -21.50 -10.82 2.88
CA LEU A 43 -21.03 -9.58 3.50
C LEU A 43 -22.12 -8.49 3.58
N PRO A 44 -22.88 -8.17 2.50
CA PRO A 44 -23.95 -7.19 2.60
C PRO A 44 -25.04 -7.60 3.60
N PHE A 45 -25.32 -8.91 3.71
CA PHE A 45 -26.27 -9.45 4.68
C PHE A 45 -25.82 -9.22 6.13
N LEU A 46 -24.54 -9.44 6.44
CA LEU A 46 -23.99 -9.21 7.79
C LEU A 46 -24.05 -7.74 8.21
N LEU A 47 -23.86 -6.82 7.27
CA LEU A 47 -24.01 -5.38 7.51
C LEU A 47 -25.48 -4.95 7.60
N HIS A 48 -26.36 -5.67 6.93
CA HIS A 48 -27.79 -5.40 6.95
C HIS A 48 -28.45 -5.86 8.24
N GLU A 49 -28.09 -7.04 8.76
CA GLU A 49 -28.77 -7.63 9.92
C GLU A 49 -28.18 -7.24 11.28
N GLU A 50 -29.07 -7.16 12.27
CA GLU A 50 -28.77 -6.88 13.67
C GLU A 50 -29.21 -8.09 14.51
N SER A 51 -28.25 -8.97 14.82
CA SER A 51 -28.47 -10.12 15.70
C SER A 51 -27.17 -10.55 16.34
N THR A 52 -27.19 -10.84 17.64
CA THR A 52 -26.04 -11.37 18.39
C THR A 52 -25.59 -12.76 17.91
N GLU A 53 -26.38 -13.42 17.06
CA GLU A 53 -26.03 -14.69 16.41
C GLU A 53 -25.17 -14.49 15.15
N LEU A 54 -24.97 -13.24 14.71
CA LEU A 54 -24.21 -12.88 13.53
C LEU A 54 -22.93 -12.12 13.92
N PRO A 55 -21.81 -12.35 13.22
CA PRO A 55 -20.54 -11.65 13.46
C PRO A 55 -20.69 -10.12 13.56
N GLY A 56 -20.07 -9.53 14.57
CA GLY A 56 -19.92 -8.08 14.72
C GLY A 56 -21.09 -7.36 15.38
N ASN A 57 -22.09 -8.08 15.88
CA ASN A 57 -23.21 -7.49 16.65
C ASN A 57 -23.03 -7.61 18.17
N ASP A 58 -22.02 -8.35 18.63
CA ASP A 58 -21.62 -8.54 20.01
C ASP A 58 -20.60 -7.48 20.47
N VAL A 59 -20.82 -6.23 20.07
CA VAL A 59 -19.97 -5.08 20.40
C VAL A 59 -20.59 -4.22 21.51
N LEU A 60 -19.79 -3.30 22.06
CA LEU A 60 -20.28 -2.36 23.07
C LEU A 60 -21.15 -1.29 22.38
N GLY A 61 -22.45 -1.28 22.69
CA GLY A 61 -23.46 -0.47 22.00
C GLY A 61 -24.20 -1.27 20.90
N THR A 62 -25.14 -0.63 20.22
CA THR A 62 -25.86 -1.24 19.09
C THR A 62 -25.29 -0.73 17.78
N PRO A 63 -24.58 -1.56 16.99
CA PRO A 63 -23.97 -1.09 15.75
C PRO A 63 -25.05 -0.74 14.72
N PRO A 64 -24.98 0.45 14.10
CA PRO A 64 -25.82 0.82 12.96
C PRO A 64 -25.87 -0.30 11.91
N SER A 65 -27.07 -0.78 11.61
CA SER A 65 -27.30 -1.91 10.70
C SER A 65 -28.46 -1.61 9.77
N GLY A 66 -28.38 -2.10 8.53
CA GLY A 66 -29.40 -1.90 7.52
C GLY A 66 -28.89 -1.09 6.33
N ILE A 67 -28.91 -1.74 5.16
CA ILE A 67 -28.55 -1.16 3.87
C ILE A 67 -29.83 -0.74 3.15
N SER A 68 -29.85 0.50 2.65
CA SER A 68 -30.93 1.01 1.80
C SER A 68 -31.21 0.06 0.63
N CYS A 69 -32.47 -0.09 0.21
CA CYS A 69 -32.85 -0.84 -1.00
C CYS A 69 -32.41 -2.32 -1.07
N LEU A 70 -31.81 -2.89 -0.03
CA LEU A 70 -31.35 -4.28 -0.04
C LEU A 70 -32.52 -5.24 0.07
N GLU A 71 -32.54 -6.24 -0.80
CA GLU A 71 -33.50 -7.34 -0.76
C GLU A 71 -32.76 -8.68 -0.75
N TYR A 72 -33.26 -9.63 0.04
CA TYR A 72 -32.62 -10.96 0.12
C TYR A 72 -32.82 -11.75 -1.16
N SER A 73 -31.72 -11.95 -1.89
CA SER A 73 -31.67 -12.88 -3.00
C SER A 73 -31.92 -14.33 -2.53
N ASN A 74 -32.34 -15.20 -3.45
CA ASN A 74 -32.52 -16.62 -3.13
C ASN A 74 -31.20 -17.27 -2.68
N ALA A 75 -30.07 -16.85 -3.24
CA ALA A 75 -28.76 -17.33 -2.83
C ALA A 75 -28.47 -17.04 -1.35
N ILE A 76 -28.83 -15.86 -0.84
CA ILE A 76 -28.68 -15.51 0.58
C ILE A 76 -29.55 -16.41 1.46
N LYS A 77 -30.80 -16.68 1.04
CA LYS A 77 -31.71 -17.56 1.78
C LYS A 77 -31.15 -18.99 1.92
N ASP A 78 -30.38 -19.44 0.93
CA ASP A 78 -29.73 -20.76 0.93
C ASP A 78 -28.38 -20.76 1.68
N LEU A 79 -27.66 -19.63 1.68
CA LEU A 79 -26.36 -19.49 2.33
C LEU A 79 -26.48 -19.29 3.84
N VAL A 80 -27.43 -18.48 4.29
CA VAL A 80 -27.55 -18.08 5.71
C VAL A 80 -27.71 -19.30 6.64
N PRO A 81 -28.58 -20.29 6.39
CA PRO A 81 -28.69 -21.46 7.26
C PRO A 81 -27.42 -22.33 7.29
N ARG A 82 -26.59 -22.28 6.25
CA ARG A 82 -25.33 -23.06 6.16
C ARG A 82 -24.22 -22.45 7.00
N TYR A 83 -24.09 -21.12 6.96
CA TYR A 83 -23.05 -20.40 7.69
C TYR A 83 -23.48 -20.00 9.11
N PHE A 84 -24.76 -19.76 9.33
CA PHE A 84 -25.33 -19.27 10.59
C PHE A 84 -26.55 -20.12 11.01
N PRO A 85 -26.38 -21.41 11.36
CA PRO A 85 -27.49 -22.32 11.65
C PRO A 85 -28.32 -21.92 12.88
N ALA A 86 -27.75 -21.13 13.80
CA ALA A 86 -28.48 -20.58 14.94
C ALA A 86 -29.40 -19.41 14.54
N PHE A 87 -29.11 -18.73 13.43
CA PHE A 87 -29.84 -17.55 13.01
C PHE A 87 -31.08 -17.90 12.19
N THR A 88 -32.22 -17.32 12.57
CA THR A 88 -33.47 -17.44 11.81
C THR A 88 -33.72 -16.20 10.96
N LEU A 89 -33.59 -16.33 9.65
CA LEU A 89 -33.87 -15.25 8.70
C LEU A 89 -35.35 -14.83 8.75
N ARG A 90 -35.60 -13.55 9.04
CA ARG A 90 -36.95 -12.97 9.02
C ARG A 90 -36.93 -11.63 8.29
N GLN A 91 -37.73 -11.47 7.25
CA GLN A 91 -37.95 -10.14 6.66
C GLN A 91 -38.68 -9.26 7.67
N ARG A 92 -38.00 -8.22 8.15
CA ARG A 92 -38.57 -7.20 9.04
C ARG A 92 -38.37 -5.84 8.41
N ALA A 93 -39.38 -4.98 8.48
CA ALA A 93 -39.20 -3.58 8.18
C ALA A 93 -38.22 -3.00 9.21
N LYS A 94 -37.10 -2.44 8.75
CA LYS A 94 -36.12 -1.79 9.63
C LYS A 94 -36.53 -0.32 9.84
N PRO A 95 -36.50 0.17 11.09
CA PRO A 95 -36.88 1.55 11.40
C PRO A 95 -35.91 2.58 10.84
N SER A 96 -34.64 2.20 10.64
CA SER A 96 -33.59 3.02 10.02
C SER A 96 -32.74 2.16 9.08
N LEU A 97 -32.20 2.80 8.04
CA LEU A 97 -31.26 2.21 7.07
C LEU A 97 -30.04 3.13 6.96
N PRO A 98 -29.13 3.08 7.95
CA PRO A 98 -28.02 4.03 8.07
C PRO A 98 -26.99 3.88 6.94
N ILE A 99 -26.86 2.67 6.36
CA ILE A 99 -25.97 2.43 5.23
C ILE A 99 -26.73 2.78 3.94
N VAL A 100 -26.28 3.83 3.26
CA VAL A 100 -26.91 4.38 2.07
C VAL A 100 -26.49 3.61 0.82
N PHE A 101 -25.23 3.23 0.72
CA PHE A 101 -24.74 2.32 -0.32
C PHE A 101 -23.60 1.46 0.18
N LEU A 102 -23.43 0.30 -0.47
CA LEU A 102 -22.25 -0.54 -0.35
C LEU A 102 -21.68 -0.73 -1.76
N ALA A 103 -20.45 -0.29 -1.96
CA ALA A 103 -19.73 -0.44 -3.21
C ALA A 103 -18.35 -1.03 -2.96
N ILE A 104 -17.78 -1.69 -3.95
CA ILE A 104 -16.37 -2.06 -3.95
C ILE A 104 -15.63 -1.17 -4.94
N MET A 105 -14.36 -0.87 -4.67
CA MET A 105 -13.52 -0.01 -5.49
C MET A 105 -12.16 -0.66 -5.76
N GLY A 106 -11.48 -0.23 -6.83
CA GLY A 106 -10.08 -0.56 -7.08
C GLY A 106 -9.91 -1.66 -8.12
N SER A 107 -9.05 -2.63 -7.85
CA SER A 107 -8.79 -3.73 -8.80
C SER A 107 -9.90 -4.78 -8.81
N ALA A 108 -10.75 -4.86 -7.79
CA ALA A 108 -11.82 -5.85 -7.71
C ALA A 108 -12.75 -5.77 -8.95
N GLY A 109 -13.00 -6.95 -9.54
CA GLY A 109 -13.78 -7.10 -10.75
C GLY A 109 -13.08 -6.58 -12.02
N THR A 110 -11.81 -6.18 -11.96
CA THR A 110 -11.01 -5.83 -13.16
C THR A 110 -10.21 -7.03 -13.67
N LEU A 111 -9.71 -6.92 -14.91
CA LEU A 111 -8.71 -7.85 -15.44
C LEU A 111 -7.46 -7.91 -14.54
N ALA A 112 -7.17 -6.85 -13.78
CA ALA A 112 -6.04 -6.79 -12.86
C ALA A 112 -6.37 -7.30 -11.45
N PHE A 113 -7.52 -7.91 -11.21
CA PHE A 113 -7.80 -8.61 -9.97
C PHE A 113 -7.18 -10.02 -9.98
N SER A 114 -6.75 -10.49 -8.81
CA SER A 114 -6.43 -11.90 -8.59
C SER A 114 -7.14 -12.37 -7.32
N GLY A 115 -7.40 -13.68 -7.17
CA GLY A 115 -8.04 -14.23 -5.97
C GLY A 115 -7.23 -14.10 -4.66
N GLN A 116 -6.00 -13.58 -4.75
CA GLN A 116 -5.13 -13.21 -3.62
C GLN A 116 -5.13 -11.70 -3.33
N SER A 117 -5.76 -10.88 -4.17
CA SER A 117 -5.90 -9.44 -3.92
C SER A 117 -7.00 -9.20 -2.89
N ASP A 118 -6.81 -8.17 -2.08
CA ASP A 118 -7.81 -7.63 -1.17
C ASP A 118 -8.99 -6.98 -1.93
N ILE A 119 -10.13 -6.89 -1.25
CA ILE A 119 -11.32 -6.19 -1.75
C ILE A 119 -11.68 -5.05 -0.82
N ASP A 120 -11.57 -3.82 -1.34
CA ASP A 120 -11.90 -2.60 -0.62
C ASP A 120 -13.40 -2.27 -0.79
N PHE A 121 -14.12 -2.21 0.33
CA PHE A 121 -15.53 -1.83 0.40
C PHE A 121 -15.68 -0.40 0.88
N TRP A 122 -16.46 0.40 0.17
CA TRP A 122 -16.95 1.70 0.63
C TRP A 122 -18.35 1.54 1.21
N VAL A 123 -18.46 1.83 2.51
CA VAL A 123 -19.71 1.84 3.26
C VAL A 123 -20.20 3.28 3.33
N GLY A 124 -21.10 3.64 2.41
CA GLY A 124 -21.62 4.99 2.26
C GLY A 124 -22.62 5.36 3.35
N ILE A 125 -22.30 6.35 4.18
CA ILE A 125 -23.10 6.73 5.36
C ILE A 125 -23.19 8.25 5.48
N ASP A 126 -24.32 8.75 5.99
CA ASP A 126 -24.45 10.13 6.44
C ASP A 126 -23.98 10.23 7.90
N THR A 127 -22.70 10.53 8.14
CA THR A 127 -22.11 10.47 9.48
C THR A 127 -22.70 11.51 10.43
N ALA A 128 -23.27 12.60 9.90
CA ALA A 128 -23.95 13.61 10.71
C ALA A 128 -25.23 13.07 11.40
N LYS A 129 -25.73 11.90 10.97
CA LYS A 129 -26.88 11.22 11.57
C LYS A 129 -26.51 10.17 12.61
N LEU A 130 -25.23 9.92 12.84
CA LEU A 130 -24.73 8.94 13.80
C LEU A 130 -23.95 9.66 14.91
N ASP A 131 -24.20 9.27 16.15
CA ASP A 131 -23.38 9.73 17.27
C ASP A 131 -22.04 8.97 17.33
N ILE A 132 -21.15 9.42 18.21
CA ILE A 132 -19.78 8.89 18.34
C ILE A 132 -19.80 7.41 18.75
N ASP A 133 -20.74 6.99 19.59
CA ASP A 133 -20.80 5.62 20.10
C ASP A 133 -21.35 4.67 19.02
N ALA A 134 -22.35 5.10 18.26
CA ALA A 134 -22.85 4.40 17.09
C ALA A 134 -21.76 4.23 16.01
N MET A 135 -20.97 5.28 15.76
CA MET A 135 -19.83 5.22 14.85
C MET A 135 -18.77 4.21 15.31
N ARG A 136 -18.40 4.23 16.60
CA ARG A 136 -17.45 3.26 17.18
C ARG A 136 -17.97 1.83 17.11
N ALA A 137 -19.25 1.62 17.41
CA ALA A 137 -19.88 0.31 17.32
C ALA A 137 -19.89 -0.20 15.87
N LEU A 138 -20.16 0.67 14.89
CA LEU A 138 -20.06 0.33 13.47
C LEU A 138 -18.63 -0.07 13.08
N GLU A 139 -17.62 0.74 13.43
CA GLU A 139 -16.22 0.43 13.14
C GLU A 139 -15.80 -0.92 13.76
N ALA A 140 -16.24 -1.20 14.98
CA ALA A 140 -16.00 -2.48 15.63
C ALA A 140 -16.69 -3.64 14.88
N LYS A 141 -17.95 -3.46 14.45
CA LYS A 141 -18.68 -4.43 13.62
C LYS A 141 -17.94 -4.72 12.33
N LEU A 142 -17.51 -3.68 11.60
CA LEU A 142 -16.79 -3.82 10.34
C LEU A 142 -15.51 -4.65 10.52
N ARG A 143 -14.67 -4.34 11.52
CA ARG A 143 -13.44 -5.10 11.81
C ARG A 143 -13.69 -6.58 12.14
N ILE A 144 -14.76 -6.87 12.89
CA ILE A 144 -15.12 -8.26 13.21
C ILE A 144 -15.59 -9.00 11.94
N VAL A 145 -16.32 -8.32 11.05
CA VAL A 145 -16.75 -8.89 9.77
C VAL A 145 -15.57 -9.12 8.82
N GLU A 146 -14.57 -8.22 8.78
CA GLU A 146 -13.30 -8.42 8.05
C GLU A 146 -12.60 -9.69 8.53
N GLN A 147 -12.40 -9.81 9.85
CA GLN A 147 -11.76 -10.97 10.44
C GLN A 147 -12.55 -12.27 10.18
N TRP A 148 -13.88 -12.21 10.27
CA TRP A 148 -14.74 -13.35 9.95
C TRP A 148 -14.59 -13.79 8.49
N ALA A 149 -14.50 -12.86 7.53
CA ALA A 149 -14.33 -13.19 6.11
C ALA A 149 -12.98 -13.88 5.85
N LEU A 150 -11.93 -13.38 6.50
CA LEU A 150 -10.58 -13.94 6.45
C LEU A 150 -10.55 -15.36 7.05
N ASP A 151 -11.09 -15.53 8.26
CA ASP A 151 -11.10 -16.84 8.94
C ASP A 151 -11.99 -17.86 8.21
N SER A 152 -13.09 -17.41 7.60
CA SER A 152 -14.08 -18.28 6.97
C SER A 152 -13.68 -18.75 5.57
N SER A 153 -12.85 -18.01 4.84
CA SER A 153 -12.52 -18.34 3.43
C SER A 153 -11.19 -17.81 2.91
N GLU A 154 -10.34 -17.24 3.77
CA GLU A 154 -9.12 -16.52 3.37
C GLU A 154 -9.44 -15.35 2.41
N LEU A 155 -10.66 -14.80 2.51
CA LEU A 155 -11.06 -13.61 1.77
C LEU A 155 -10.66 -12.38 2.57
N GLU A 156 -9.60 -11.71 2.13
CA GLU A 156 -9.16 -10.45 2.71
C GLU A 156 -10.03 -9.30 2.17
N VAL A 157 -10.77 -8.64 3.06
CA VAL A 157 -11.61 -7.49 2.76
C VAL A 157 -11.31 -6.36 3.73
N HIS A 158 -11.47 -5.13 3.27
CA HIS A 158 -11.30 -3.93 4.10
C HIS A 158 -12.50 -3.01 3.90
N PHE A 159 -13.19 -2.63 4.98
CA PHE A 159 -14.32 -1.70 4.94
C PHE A 159 -13.89 -0.29 5.32
N PHE A 160 -14.16 0.65 4.43
CA PHE A 160 -13.94 2.06 4.62
C PHE A 160 -15.27 2.77 4.78
N ILE A 161 -15.48 3.42 5.93
CA ILE A 161 -16.65 4.28 6.13
C ILE A 161 -16.47 5.53 5.26
N ALA A 162 -17.38 5.72 4.33
CA ALA A 162 -17.31 6.77 3.34
C ALA A 162 -18.48 7.75 3.58
N ASP A 163 -18.16 8.93 4.15
CA ASP A 163 -19.18 9.93 4.44
C ASP A 163 -19.70 10.58 3.14
N LEU A 164 -21.02 10.65 2.99
CA LEU A 164 -21.65 11.11 1.74
C LEU A 164 -21.33 12.56 1.39
N ALA A 165 -21.33 13.46 2.38
CA ALA A 165 -21.06 14.87 2.16
C ALA A 165 -19.59 15.08 1.78
N LYS A 166 -18.70 14.39 2.49
CA LYS A 166 -17.27 14.32 2.22
C LYS A 166 -16.94 13.82 0.81
N ILE A 167 -17.52 12.70 0.37
CA ILE A 167 -17.36 12.21 -1.00
C ILE A 167 -17.84 13.27 -1.99
N ARG A 168 -19.02 13.85 -1.78
CA ARG A 168 -19.57 14.90 -2.66
C ARG A 168 -18.60 16.07 -2.81
N ASP A 169 -17.99 16.50 -1.72
CA ASP A 169 -17.11 17.65 -1.66
C ASP A 169 -15.64 17.30 -2.01
N ASN A 170 -15.36 16.04 -2.36
CA ASN A 170 -14.02 15.49 -2.66
C ASN A 170 -13.05 15.52 -1.46
N ASP A 171 -13.58 15.56 -0.24
CA ASP A 171 -12.80 15.42 0.98
C ASP A 171 -12.84 13.96 1.44
N TYR A 172 -11.71 13.26 1.41
CA TYR A 172 -11.64 11.88 1.86
C TYR A 172 -10.91 11.72 3.20
N GLY A 173 -10.37 12.79 3.79
CA GLY A 173 -9.65 12.74 5.07
C GLY A 173 -8.70 11.53 5.20
N ASP A 174 -8.83 10.80 6.31
CA ASP A 174 -8.03 9.64 6.69
C ASP A 174 -8.76 8.31 6.37
N LEU A 175 -9.20 8.09 5.13
CA LEU A 175 -9.68 6.76 4.72
C LEU A 175 -8.57 5.72 4.95
N GLY A 176 -8.76 4.82 5.93
CA GLY A 176 -7.81 3.76 6.26
C GLY A 176 -6.68 4.14 7.22
N GLY A 177 -6.77 5.27 7.93
CA GLY A 177 -5.74 5.69 8.90
C GLY A 177 -4.50 6.33 8.27
N GLU A 178 -4.50 6.55 6.95
CA GLU A 178 -3.47 7.29 6.23
C GLU A 178 -4.03 8.69 5.89
N SER A 179 -3.45 9.78 6.42
CA SER A 179 -3.90 11.18 6.27
C SER A 179 -3.78 11.78 4.86
N CYS A 180 -3.92 10.94 3.83
CA CYS A 180 -3.62 11.27 2.44
C CYS A 180 -4.85 11.23 1.52
N GLY A 181 -6.04 10.92 2.01
CA GLY A 181 -7.27 10.97 1.21
C GLY A 181 -7.58 12.39 0.70
N SER A 182 -7.28 13.40 1.51
CA SER A 182 -7.33 14.82 1.11
C SER A 182 -6.37 15.16 -0.03
N ALA A 183 -5.27 14.40 -0.19
CA ALA A 183 -4.28 14.62 -1.23
C ALA A 183 -4.67 14.12 -2.62
N LEU A 184 -5.70 13.26 -2.70
CA LEU A 184 -6.17 12.70 -3.96
C LEU A 184 -7.39 13.42 -4.52
N GLY A 185 -8.28 13.94 -3.68
CA GLY A 185 -9.43 14.76 -4.11
C GLY A 185 -10.20 14.16 -5.30
N LYS A 186 -10.35 14.93 -6.38
CA LYS A 186 -11.06 14.50 -7.59
C LYS A 186 -10.41 13.32 -8.30
N LEU A 187 -9.09 13.09 -8.14
CA LEU A 187 -8.43 11.91 -8.71
C LEU A 187 -8.94 10.59 -8.09
N LEU A 188 -9.25 10.61 -6.79
CA LEU A 188 -9.86 9.44 -6.14
C LEU A 188 -11.31 9.26 -6.61
N LYS A 189 -12.06 10.36 -6.81
CA LYS A 189 -13.42 10.29 -7.37
C LYS A 189 -13.43 9.76 -8.80
N ASP A 190 -12.48 10.18 -9.62
CA ASP A 190 -12.25 9.68 -10.98
C ASP A 190 -11.98 8.16 -10.97
N GLU A 191 -11.11 7.68 -10.07
CA GLU A 191 -10.89 6.25 -9.89
C GLU A 191 -12.15 5.53 -9.38
N PHE A 192 -12.88 6.13 -8.44
CA PHE A 192 -14.10 5.57 -7.87
C PHE A 192 -15.17 5.38 -8.94
N TYR A 193 -15.53 6.42 -9.69
CA TYR A 193 -16.55 6.28 -10.74
C TYR A 193 -16.10 5.36 -11.88
N ARG A 194 -14.81 5.28 -12.20
CA ARG A 194 -14.33 4.36 -13.22
C ARG A 194 -14.38 2.89 -12.77
N THR A 195 -14.05 2.61 -11.51
CA THR A 195 -13.80 1.22 -11.04
C THR A 195 -14.87 0.65 -10.13
N ALA A 196 -15.72 1.49 -9.53
CA ALA A 196 -16.65 1.04 -8.51
C ALA A 196 -17.70 0.07 -9.05
N ILE A 197 -17.99 -0.96 -8.26
CA ILE A 197 -19.12 -1.85 -8.46
C ILE A 197 -20.07 -1.64 -7.28
N PHE A 198 -21.26 -1.12 -7.55
CA PHE A 198 -22.30 -0.92 -6.54
C PHE A 198 -22.97 -2.26 -6.27
N LEU A 199 -22.81 -2.77 -5.05
CA LEU A 199 -23.34 -4.08 -4.64
C LEU A 199 -24.79 -3.94 -4.20
N GLU A 200 -25.04 -3.03 -3.27
CA GLU A 200 -26.33 -2.83 -2.62
C GLU A 200 -26.51 -1.34 -2.28
N GLY A 201 -27.76 -0.90 -2.10
CA GLY A 201 -28.03 0.50 -1.76
C GLY A 201 -28.43 1.41 -2.90
N LYS A 202 -28.35 2.72 -2.61
CA LYS A 202 -28.70 3.78 -3.55
C LYS A 202 -27.62 3.91 -4.62
N LEU A 203 -28.04 4.15 -5.85
CA LEU A 203 -27.11 4.43 -6.96
C LEU A 203 -26.75 5.92 -7.01
N PRO A 204 -25.53 6.29 -7.44
CA PRO A 204 -25.16 7.70 -7.58
C PRO A 204 -25.92 8.36 -8.74
N TYR A 205 -26.39 9.60 -8.54
CA TYR A 205 -26.98 10.40 -9.63
C TYR A 205 -26.01 10.62 -10.81
N TYR A 206 -24.70 10.55 -10.56
CA TYR A 206 -23.66 10.55 -11.60
C TYR A 206 -23.95 9.56 -12.75
N TRP A 207 -24.50 8.40 -12.43
CA TRP A 207 -24.86 7.36 -13.41
C TRP A 207 -26.28 7.50 -13.99
N LEU A 208 -26.93 8.65 -13.79
CA LEU A 208 -28.24 9.00 -14.34
C LEU A 208 -28.19 10.22 -15.27
N VAL A 209 -27.03 10.85 -15.41
CA VAL A 209 -26.87 12.08 -16.20
C VAL A 209 -25.94 11.85 -17.40
N PRO A 210 -26.04 12.66 -18.47
CA PRO A 210 -25.13 12.60 -19.62
C PRO A 210 -23.65 12.77 -19.25
N VAL A 211 -22.77 12.45 -20.20
CA VAL A 211 -21.32 12.64 -20.12
C VAL A 211 -20.97 14.13 -20.23
N GLY A 212 -19.99 14.58 -19.46
CA GLY A 212 -19.35 15.89 -19.65
C GLY A 212 -20.16 17.09 -19.15
N LEU A 213 -21.05 16.90 -18.17
CA LEU A 213 -21.70 18.03 -17.49
C LEU A 213 -20.70 18.77 -16.59
N ASP A 214 -20.73 20.10 -16.63
CA ASP A 214 -20.09 20.91 -15.58
C ASP A 214 -20.90 20.85 -14.26
N ASP A 215 -20.35 21.38 -13.18
CA ASP A 215 -20.94 21.27 -11.85
C ASP A 215 -22.31 21.95 -11.74
N SER A 216 -22.53 23.06 -12.45
CA SER A 216 -23.82 23.77 -12.43
C SER A 216 -24.89 23.02 -13.20
N ALA A 217 -24.53 22.51 -14.38
CA ALA A 217 -25.40 21.69 -15.21
C ALA A 217 -25.72 20.35 -14.53
N TYR A 218 -24.74 19.73 -13.87
CA TYR A 218 -24.91 18.54 -13.04
C TYR A 218 -25.93 18.81 -11.94
N GLN A 219 -25.74 19.88 -11.15
CA GLN A 219 -26.63 20.23 -10.05
C GLN A 219 -28.07 20.48 -10.53
N THR A 220 -28.23 21.27 -11.59
CA THR A 220 -29.54 21.55 -12.20
C THR A 220 -30.22 20.25 -12.66
N ARG A 221 -29.44 19.32 -13.24
CA ARG A 221 -29.96 18.05 -13.73
C ARG A 221 -30.42 17.15 -12.59
N ILE A 222 -29.63 17.01 -11.52
CA ILE A 222 -30.02 16.15 -10.40
C ILE A 222 -31.21 16.70 -9.63
N GLU A 223 -31.35 18.02 -9.49
CA GLU A 223 -32.51 18.65 -8.85
C GLU A 223 -33.79 18.40 -9.66
N GLY A 224 -33.69 18.53 -10.99
CA GLY A 224 -34.78 18.18 -11.91
C GLY A 224 -35.17 16.71 -11.79
N LEU A 225 -34.19 15.79 -11.73
CA LEU A 225 -34.44 14.36 -11.56
C LEU A 225 -35.07 14.05 -10.20
N ALA A 226 -34.52 14.58 -9.10
CA ALA A 226 -35.00 14.31 -7.75
C ALA A 226 -36.47 14.73 -7.52
N SER A 227 -36.98 15.68 -8.29
CA SER A 227 -38.39 16.10 -8.27
C SER A 227 -39.36 15.06 -8.87
N HIS A 228 -38.85 14.08 -9.62
CA HIS A 228 -39.63 13.04 -10.29
C HIS A 228 -39.71 11.76 -9.44
N LEU A 229 -40.89 11.14 -9.40
CA LEU A 229 -41.18 9.99 -8.51
C LEU A 229 -40.20 8.82 -8.69
N GLU A 230 -39.79 8.55 -9.93
CA GLU A 230 -38.88 7.43 -10.26
C GLU A 230 -37.42 7.69 -9.86
N PHE A 231 -37.04 8.95 -9.69
CA PHE A 231 -35.66 9.38 -9.44
C PHE A 231 -35.48 10.01 -8.07
N ARG A 232 -36.43 9.81 -7.16
CA ARG A 232 -36.41 10.33 -5.80
C ARG A 232 -35.19 9.86 -5.01
N SER A 233 -34.78 10.68 -4.04
CA SER A 233 -33.65 10.44 -3.12
C SER A 233 -33.77 9.18 -2.24
N ALA A 234 -34.91 8.47 -2.29
CA ALA A 234 -35.04 7.16 -1.67
C ALA A 234 -34.17 6.08 -2.37
N TYR A 235 -33.91 6.22 -3.67
CA TYR A 235 -33.19 5.23 -4.48
C TYR A 235 -31.84 5.72 -5.00
N TYR A 236 -31.59 7.02 -4.96
CA TYR A 236 -30.38 7.64 -5.49
C TYR A 236 -29.72 8.56 -4.48
N VAL A 237 -28.41 8.71 -4.62
CA VAL A 237 -27.56 9.52 -3.75
C VAL A 237 -26.71 10.46 -4.60
N ASP A 238 -26.50 11.68 -4.13
CA ASP A 238 -25.57 12.60 -4.76
C ASP A 238 -24.18 12.45 -4.13
N LEU A 239 -23.23 11.96 -4.92
CA LEU A 239 -21.82 11.85 -4.57
C LEU A 239 -20.96 12.89 -5.30
N GLY A 240 -21.61 13.88 -5.93
CA GLY A 240 -20.99 14.99 -6.63
C GLY A 240 -20.43 14.63 -8.01
N ASN A 241 -20.18 15.67 -8.80
CA ASN A 241 -19.49 15.56 -10.07
C ASN A 241 -17.96 15.45 -9.87
N VAL A 242 -17.23 15.02 -10.90
CA VAL A 242 -15.74 15.09 -10.92
C VAL A 242 -15.30 16.45 -11.46
N GLY A 243 -15.85 16.86 -12.61
CA GLY A 243 -15.46 18.09 -13.30
C GLY A 243 -13.95 18.13 -13.62
N ALA A 244 -13.41 19.32 -13.84
CA ALA A 244 -11.96 19.48 -14.04
C ALA A 244 -11.17 19.28 -12.72
N ILE A 245 -10.05 18.58 -12.81
CA ILE A 245 -9.15 18.31 -11.68
C ILE A 245 -8.20 19.50 -11.45
N GLU A 246 -8.10 19.95 -10.20
CA GLU A 246 -7.33 21.14 -9.83
C GLU A 246 -5.82 20.90 -9.74
N HIS A 247 -5.05 21.99 -9.82
CA HIS A 247 -3.58 21.95 -9.86
C HIS A 247 -2.96 21.41 -8.57
N GLY A 248 -3.49 21.79 -7.41
CA GLY A 248 -2.96 21.40 -6.10
C GLY A 248 -3.04 19.89 -5.85
N GLU A 249 -4.04 19.22 -6.43
CA GLU A 249 -4.26 17.78 -6.26
C GLU A 249 -3.18 16.94 -6.96
N TYR A 250 -2.64 17.41 -8.10
CA TYR A 250 -1.62 16.65 -8.82
C TYR A 250 -0.34 16.45 -7.99
N TYR A 251 0.10 17.50 -7.28
CA TYR A 251 1.35 17.45 -6.52
C TYR A 251 1.27 16.50 -5.31
N GLY A 252 0.20 16.60 -4.53
CA GLY A 252 -0.04 15.65 -3.44
C GLY A 252 -0.20 14.22 -3.92
N ALA A 253 -0.97 14.02 -4.99
CA ALA A 253 -1.16 12.69 -5.58
C ALA A 253 0.15 12.10 -6.12
N ALA A 254 1.03 12.90 -6.72
CA ALA A 254 2.34 12.44 -7.19
C ALA A 254 3.19 11.91 -6.03
N LEU A 255 3.32 12.71 -4.97
CA LEU A 255 4.07 12.33 -3.78
C LEU A 255 3.49 11.06 -3.16
N TRP A 256 2.17 10.98 -3.02
CA TRP A 256 1.49 9.81 -2.50
C TRP A 256 1.78 8.55 -3.31
N GLN A 257 1.62 8.62 -4.63
CA GLN A 257 1.85 7.46 -5.50
C GLN A 257 3.30 7.00 -5.49
N ILE A 258 4.27 7.94 -5.39
CA ILE A 258 5.68 7.61 -5.27
C ILE A 258 5.95 6.87 -3.95
N LEU A 259 5.39 7.35 -2.84
CA LEU A 259 5.53 6.70 -1.53
C LEU A 259 4.93 5.29 -1.51
N LYS A 260 3.69 5.12 -2.00
CA LYS A 260 3.08 3.78 -2.17
C LYS A 260 3.87 2.93 -3.16
N GLY A 261 4.51 3.56 -4.14
CA GLY A 261 5.33 2.90 -5.17
C GLY A 261 6.59 2.25 -4.62
N LEU A 262 7.04 2.60 -3.42
CA LEU A 262 8.13 1.91 -2.76
C LEU A 262 7.76 0.48 -2.33
N HIS A 263 6.45 0.19 -2.21
CA HIS A 263 5.92 -1.13 -1.87
C HIS A 263 5.16 -1.78 -3.03
N SER A 264 4.40 -1.00 -3.81
CA SER A 264 3.62 -1.47 -4.96
C SER A 264 4.03 -0.75 -6.26
N PRO A 265 5.28 -0.95 -6.73
CA PRO A 265 5.87 -0.12 -7.76
C PRO A 265 5.18 -0.19 -9.11
N PHE A 266 4.70 -1.37 -9.50
CA PHE A 266 4.07 -1.56 -10.80
C PHE A 266 2.71 -0.84 -10.88
N LYS A 267 1.89 -0.92 -9.82
CA LYS A 267 0.59 -0.21 -9.74
C LYS A 267 0.83 1.30 -9.67
N SER A 268 1.77 1.75 -8.84
CA SER A 268 2.10 3.16 -8.70
C SER A 268 2.68 3.77 -9.97
N ALA A 269 3.51 3.05 -10.72
CA ALA A 269 4.03 3.54 -12.00
C ALA A 269 2.89 3.87 -12.99
N LEU A 270 1.91 2.99 -13.12
CA LEU A 270 0.73 3.23 -13.97
C LEU A 270 -0.10 4.41 -13.49
N LYS A 271 -0.34 4.53 -12.16
CA LYS A 271 -1.07 5.66 -11.57
C LYS A 271 -0.34 7.00 -11.75
N ILE A 272 0.98 7.00 -11.61
CA ILE A 272 1.83 8.18 -11.90
C ILE A 272 1.76 8.52 -13.39
N GLY A 273 1.76 7.53 -14.29
CA GLY A 273 1.56 7.75 -15.72
C GLY A 273 0.24 8.45 -16.02
N LEU A 274 -0.86 8.01 -15.40
CA LEU A 274 -2.17 8.67 -15.53
C LEU A 274 -2.12 10.10 -14.99
N LEU A 275 -1.46 10.30 -13.85
CA LEU A 275 -1.28 11.61 -13.26
C LEU A 275 -0.52 12.57 -14.19
N LEU A 276 0.55 12.09 -14.84
CA LEU A 276 1.30 12.88 -15.82
C LEU A 276 0.45 13.21 -17.05
N GLN A 277 -0.38 12.27 -17.53
CA GLN A 277 -1.34 12.53 -18.60
C GLN A 277 -2.30 13.67 -18.22
N TYR A 278 -2.92 13.60 -17.04
CA TYR A 278 -3.80 14.67 -16.57
C TYR A 278 -3.06 15.99 -16.38
N THR A 279 -1.82 15.92 -15.88
CA THR A 279 -0.93 17.06 -15.72
C THR A 279 -0.59 17.71 -17.06
N ASP A 280 -0.52 16.99 -18.17
CA ASP A 280 -0.23 17.62 -19.47
C ASP A 280 -1.49 18.14 -20.17
N ASN A 281 -2.61 17.43 -20.02
CA ASN A 281 -3.88 17.71 -20.68
C ASN A 281 -4.77 18.67 -19.86
N ARG A 282 -4.17 19.52 -19.03
CA ARG A 282 -4.91 20.39 -18.10
C ARG A 282 -5.87 21.31 -18.83
N GLY A 283 -7.16 21.19 -18.50
CA GLY A 283 -8.21 22.05 -19.03
C GLY A 283 -8.62 21.74 -20.47
N THR A 284 -8.11 20.67 -21.08
CA THR A 284 -8.46 20.27 -22.46
C THR A 284 -9.23 18.96 -22.51
N ASP A 285 -8.94 18.03 -21.61
CA ASP A 285 -9.50 16.68 -21.64
C ASP A 285 -10.48 16.46 -20.49
N LEU A 286 -11.50 15.62 -20.75
CA LEU A 286 -12.36 15.09 -19.71
C LEU A 286 -11.55 14.13 -18.80
N PRO A 287 -11.91 14.03 -17.51
CA PRO A 287 -11.40 12.95 -16.66
C PRO A 287 -11.66 11.58 -17.27
N LEU A 288 -10.82 10.59 -16.97
CA LEU A 288 -10.93 9.26 -17.57
C LEU A 288 -12.24 8.57 -17.18
N CYS A 289 -12.85 8.90 -16.04
CA CYS A 289 -14.17 8.39 -15.65
C CYS A 289 -15.28 8.82 -16.63
N GLU A 290 -15.21 10.04 -17.18
CA GLU A 290 -16.16 10.54 -18.18
C GLU A 290 -15.98 9.81 -19.52
N GLU A 291 -14.72 9.64 -19.96
CA GLU A 291 -14.42 8.88 -21.17
C GLU A 291 -14.80 7.40 -21.02
N HIS A 292 -14.62 6.81 -19.84
CA HIS A 292 -15.05 5.46 -19.55
C HIS A 292 -16.57 5.34 -19.53
N LYS A 293 -17.27 6.26 -18.85
CA LYS A 293 -18.73 6.37 -18.86
C LYS A 293 -19.27 6.46 -20.28
N LYS A 294 -18.63 7.23 -21.17
CA LYS A 294 -18.99 7.30 -22.58
C LYS A 294 -18.93 5.92 -23.28
N GLN A 295 -17.90 5.11 -23.01
CA GLN A 295 -17.82 3.75 -23.53
C GLN A 295 -18.93 2.84 -22.97
N VAL A 296 -19.19 2.94 -21.66
CA VAL A 296 -20.27 2.20 -20.98
C VAL A 296 -21.63 2.52 -21.59
N LEU A 297 -21.93 3.81 -21.79
CA LEU A 297 -23.22 4.24 -22.35
C LEU A 297 -23.34 3.94 -23.85
N ALA A 298 -22.23 3.78 -24.57
CA ALA A 298 -22.26 3.35 -25.97
C ALA A 298 -22.58 1.85 -26.10
N ASN A 299 -21.92 1.00 -25.30
CA ASN A 299 -22.19 -0.43 -25.27
C ASN A 299 -21.70 -1.06 -23.94
N PRO A 300 -22.59 -1.31 -22.97
CA PRO A 300 -22.23 -1.91 -21.69
C PRO A 300 -21.49 -3.25 -21.80
N ALA A 301 -21.87 -4.08 -22.77
CA ALA A 301 -21.31 -5.42 -22.94
C ALA A 301 -19.92 -5.42 -23.60
N ALA A 302 -19.59 -4.37 -24.35
CA ALA A 302 -18.29 -4.18 -24.99
C ALA A 302 -17.43 -3.10 -24.31
N ALA A 303 -17.91 -2.52 -23.21
CA ALA A 303 -17.20 -1.50 -22.47
C ALA A 303 -15.85 -2.06 -22.01
N PRO A 304 -14.75 -1.29 -22.16
CA PRO A 304 -13.44 -1.77 -21.77
C PRO A 304 -13.35 -1.95 -20.27
N ASP A 305 -12.58 -2.95 -19.85
CA ASP A 305 -12.16 -3.08 -18.45
C ASP A 305 -11.54 -1.75 -17.98
N PRO A 306 -11.96 -1.17 -16.84
CA PRO A 306 -11.54 0.16 -16.43
C PRO A 306 -10.05 0.26 -16.10
N TYR A 307 -9.41 -0.85 -15.69
CA TYR A 307 -7.98 -0.85 -15.43
C TYR A 307 -7.17 -0.94 -16.74
N LEU A 308 -7.59 -1.78 -17.68
CA LEU A 308 -7.02 -1.80 -19.03
C LEU A 308 -7.25 -0.48 -19.77
N PHE A 309 -8.42 0.14 -19.60
CA PHE A 309 -8.74 1.44 -20.18
C PHE A 309 -7.78 2.53 -19.72
N MET A 310 -7.45 2.55 -18.41
CA MET A 310 -6.40 3.42 -17.87
C MET A 310 -5.05 3.13 -18.50
N VAL A 311 -4.65 1.86 -18.59
CA VAL A 311 -3.33 1.47 -19.14
C VAL A 311 -3.21 1.88 -20.61
N GLU A 312 -4.24 1.65 -21.41
CA GLU A 312 -4.27 2.07 -22.82
C GLU A 312 -4.25 3.59 -22.97
N SER A 313 -4.96 4.32 -22.10
CA SER A 313 -4.91 5.79 -22.06
C SER A 313 -3.48 6.29 -21.79
N VAL A 314 -2.83 5.72 -20.77
CA VAL A 314 -1.45 6.08 -20.38
C VAL A 314 -0.45 5.70 -21.47
N ARG A 315 -0.56 4.51 -22.07
CA ARG A 315 0.26 4.11 -23.23
C ARG A 315 0.10 5.08 -24.38
N GLY A 316 -1.14 5.42 -24.73
CA GLY A 316 -1.45 6.36 -25.79
C GLY A 316 -0.88 7.76 -25.51
N TYR A 317 -0.93 8.20 -24.26
CA TYR A 317 -0.31 9.46 -23.84
C TYR A 317 1.21 9.47 -24.07
N PHE A 318 1.95 8.49 -23.55
CA PHE A 318 3.41 8.45 -23.73
C PHE A 318 3.82 8.29 -25.20
N LEU A 319 3.00 7.60 -26.00
CA LEU A 319 3.20 7.53 -27.44
C LEU A 319 3.02 8.89 -28.13
N ARG A 320 2.03 9.70 -27.72
CA ARG A 320 1.79 11.03 -28.31
C ARG A 320 2.88 12.05 -28.00
N ILE A 321 3.57 11.90 -26.87
CA ILE A 321 4.66 12.80 -26.45
C ILE A 321 6.06 12.25 -26.76
N ASP A 322 6.15 11.24 -27.65
CA ASP A 322 7.39 10.59 -28.10
C ASP A 322 8.27 10.03 -26.96
N GLN A 323 7.65 9.59 -25.85
CA GLN A 323 8.33 8.97 -24.71
C GLN A 323 8.19 7.45 -24.76
N ASP A 324 8.77 6.81 -25.79
CA ASP A 324 8.65 5.35 -26.00
C ASP A 324 9.24 4.54 -24.83
N SER A 325 10.29 5.03 -24.17
CA SER A 325 10.88 4.37 -23.00
C SER A 325 9.92 4.27 -21.83
N ASP A 326 9.16 5.34 -21.56
CA ASP A 326 8.17 5.36 -20.48
C ASP A 326 6.94 4.54 -20.87
N LYS A 327 6.50 4.62 -22.13
CA LYS A 327 5.45 3.73 -22.68
C LYS A 327 5.83 2.25 -22.46
N ARG A 328 7.05 1.85 -22.84
CA ARG A 328 7.55 0.48 -22.63
C ARG A 328 7.63 0.11 -21.15
N LEU A 329 8.03 1.04 -20.29
CA LEU A 329 8.02 0.82 -18.85
C LEU A 329 6.60 0.58 -18.31
N MET A 330 5.59 1.34 -18.78
CA MET A 330 4.19 1.12 -18.38
C MET A 330 3.68 -0.25 -18.82
N GLU A 331 4.00 -0.66 -20.05
CA GLU A 331 3.68 -2.00 -20.57
C GLU A 331 4.36 -3.10 -19.74
N GLU A 332 5.64 -2.97 -19.41
CA GLU A 332 6.37 -3.91 -18.56
C GLU A 332 5.77 -4.00 -17.15
N CYS A 333 5.53 -2.86 -16.49
CA CYS A 333 4.90 -2.82 -15.16
C CYS A 333 3.55 -3.52 -15.17
N PHE A 334 2.72 -3.25 -16.19
CA PHE A 334 1.41 -3.89 -16.33
C PHE A 334 1.53 -5.41 -16.56
N LEU A 335 2.38 -5.83 -17.50
CA LEU A 335 2.56 -7.24 -17.83
C LEU A 335 3.16 -8.01 -16.65
N ILE A 336 4.19 -7.48 -15.99
CA ILE A 336 4.79 -8.10 -14.80
C ILE A 336 3.74 -8.26 -13.70
N LYS A 337 3.03 -7.19 -13.34
CA LYS A 337 2.02 -7.23 -12.27
C LYS A 337 0.96 -8.31 -12.49
N ASN A 338 0.59 -8.57 -13.74
CA ASN A 338 -0.52 -9.46 -14.10
C ASN A 338 -0.08 -10.86 -14.56
N LEU A 339 1.14 -11.05 -15.02
CA LEU A 339 1.70 -12.37 -15.33
C LEU A 339 2.27 -13.09 -14.10
N LEU A 340 2.50 -12.34 -13.00
CA LEU A 340 2.89 -12.88 -11.70
C LEU A 340 1.76 -13.56 -10.93
N THR A 341 0.52 -13.21 -11.25
CA THR A 341 -0.68 -13.80 -10.69
C THR A 341 -1.08 -14.98 -11.57
N GLY A 342 -0.62 -16.18 -11.22
CA GLY A 342 -1.01 -17.41 -11.90
C GLY A 342 -0.13 -18.60 -11.55
N GLY A 343 -0.71 -19.57 -10.85
CA GLY A 343 -0.23 -20.95 -10.88
C GLY A 343 -0.70 -21.63 -12.17
N GLU A 344 0.03 -22.65 -12.63
CA GLU A 344 -0.36 -23.43 -13.82
C GLU A 344 -1.54 -24.38 -13.56
N THR A 345 -2.03 -24.44 -12.32
CA THR A 345 -2.97 -25.45 -11.84
C THR A 345 -4.44 -25.05 -11.93
N ASP A 346 -4.76 -23.75 -11.97
CA ASP A 346 -6.14 -23.26 -12.06
C ASP A 346 -6.51 -22.87 -13.51
N PRO A 347 -7.61 -23.42 -14.08
CA PRO A 347 -8.06 -23.09 -15.44
C PRO A 347 -8.36 -21.61 -15.67
N GLY A 348 -8.87 -20.89 -14.66
CA GLY A 348 -9.18 -19.46 -14.74
C GLY A 348 -7.91 -18.62 -14.85
N GLU A 349 -6.93 -18.89 -14.00
CA GLU A 349 -5.61 -18.24 -14.04
C GLU A 349 -4.87 -18.50 -15.36
N LYS A 350 -4.99 -19.71 -15.92
CA LYS A 350 -4.40 -20.05 -17.24
C LYS A 350 -5.02 -19.24 -18.38
N SER A 351 -6.33 -19.07 -18.38
CA SER A 351 -7.05 -18.27 -19.38
C SER A 351 -6.65 -16.79 -19.30
N MET A 352 -6.56 -16.26 -18.08
CA MET A 352 -6.14 -14.88 -17.83
C MET A 352 -4.70 -14.63 -18.30
N ARG A 353 -3.78 -15.57 -18.01
CA ARG A 353 -2.39 -15.51 -18.52
C ARG A 353 -2.34 -15.47 -20.05
N ALA A 354 -3.14 -16.29 -20.73
CA ALA A 354 -3.21 -16.29 -22.19
C ALA A 354 -3.72 -14.95 -22.74
N ALA A 355 -4.71 -14.32 -22.07
CA ALA A 355 -5.21 -13.00 -22.45
C ALA A 355 -4.12 -11.92 -22.33
N PHE A 356 -3.30 -11.93 -21.27
CA PHE A 356 -2.19 -10.98 -21.13
C PHE A 356 -1.07 -11.20 -22.15
N ILE A 357 -0.75 -12.45 -22.48
CA ILE A 357 0.20 -12.76 -23.57
C ILE A 357 -0.34 -12.24 -24.91
N ALA A 358 -1.63 -12.46 -25.20
CA ALA A 358 -2.26 -11.95 -26.43
C ALA A 358 -2.25 -10.41 -26.48
N LEU A 359 -2.51 -9.75 -25.35
CA LEU A 359 -2.43 -8.29 -25.23
C LEU A 359 -0.99 -7.78 -25.46
N GLY A 360 0.01 -8.45 -24.86
CA GLY A 360 1.41 -8.14 -25.10
C GLY A 360 1.79 -8.25 -26.58
N LYS A 361 1.36 -9.32 -27.27
CA LYS A 361 1.54 -9.48 -28.71
C LYS A 361 0.89 -8.35 -29.51
N LYS A 362 -0.33 -7.91 -29.12
CA LYS A 362 -1.01 -6.75 -29.72
C LYS A 362 -0.22 -5.46 -29.53
N TRP A 363 0.49 -5.30 -28.42
CA TRP A 363 1.40 -4.17 -28.16
C TRP A 363 2.76 -4.29 -28.87
N GLY A 364 2.96 -5.34 -29.67
CA GLY A 364 4.19 -5.58 -30.41
C GLY A 364 5.33 -6.15 -29.57
N TRP A 365 5.02 -6.83 -28.46
CA TRP A 365 6.00 -7.65 -27.76
C TRP A 365 6.21 -8.98 -28.49
N ASP A 366 7.46 -9.37 -28.67
CA ASP A 366 7.79 -10.69 -29.18
C ASP A 366 7.59 -11.79 -28.13
N GLU A 367 7.46 -13.03 -28.60
CA GLU A 367 7.21 -14.18 -27.74
C GLU A 367 8.35 -14.46 -26.74
N PRO A 368 9.64 -14.37 -27.11
CA PRO A 368 10.74 -14.45 -26.16
C PRO A 368 10.63 -13.46 -25.00
N SER A 369 10.33 -12.19 -25.29
CA SER A 369 10.22 -11.13 -24.27
C SER A 369 9.04 -11.35 -23.33
N LEU A 370 7.90 -11.81 -23.85
CA LEU A 370 6.73 -12.15 -23.02
C LEU A 370 7.01 -13.35 -22.13
N ASN A 371 7.66 -14.38 -22.67
CA ASN A 371 8.09 -15.54 -21.89
C ASN A 371 9.05 -15.12 -20.77
N GLU A 372 9.99 -14.23 -21.07
CA GLU A 372 10.90 -13.69 -20.06
C GLU A 372 10.17 -12.88 -18.98
N ILE A 373 9.27 -11.96 -19.33
CA ILE A 373 8.46 -11.20 -18.35
C ILE A 373 7.69 -12.15 -17.43
N SER A 374 7.14 -13.22 -17.98
CA SER A 374 6.38 -14.21 -17.19
C SER A 374 7.23 -14.96 -16.16
N LEU A 375 8.56 -14.93 -16.31
CA LEU A 375 9.53 -15.54 -15.39
C LEU A 375 10.15 -14.50 -14.43
N PHE A 376 9.49 -13.36 -14.19
CA PHE A 376 10.01 -12.29 -13.34
C PHE A 376 10.53 -12.76 -11.97
N ARG A 377 9.87 -13.72 -11.30
CA ARG A 377 10.33 -14.28 -10.01
C ARG A 377 11.66 -15.05 -10.09
N GLU A 378 12.04 -15.47 -11.29
CA GLU A 378 13.28 -16.20 -11.61
C GLU A 378 14.33 -15.30 -12.26
N TRP A 379 14.04 -14.00 -12.44
CA TRP A 379 15.02 -13.08 -12.99
C TRP A 379 16.27 -13.03 -12.12
N ASP A 380 17.39 -12.78 -12.79
CA ASP A 380 18.62 -12.47 -12.10
C ASP A 380 18.57 -11.07 -11.47
N PHE A 381 19.43 -10.85 -10.48
CA PHE A 381 19.44 -9.59 -9.74
C PHE A 381 19.82 -8.41 -10.65
N THR A 382 20.70 -8.59 -11.63
CA THR A 382 21.09 -7.51 -12.55
C THR A 382 19.89 -6.97 -13.33
N ARG A 383 19.01 -7.86 -13.81
CA ARG A 383 17.79 -7.50 -14.52
C ARG A 383 16.76 -6.86 -13.59
N ILE A 384 16.57 -7.43 -12.40
CA ILE A 384 15.69 -6.85 -11.37
C ILE A 384 16.15 -5.43 -11.00
N ASP A 385 17.45 -5.23 -10.79
CA ASP A 385 18.06 -3.93 -10.46
C ASP A 385 17.94 -2.93 -11.61
N SER A 386 18.05 -3.38 -12.87
CA SER A 386 17.84 -2.53 -14.05
C SER A 386 16.40 -2.01 -14.13
N LEU A 387 15.40 -2.88 -13.96
CA LEU A 387 13.99 -2.47 -13.92
C LEU A 387 13.71 -1.52 -12.75
N ARG A 388 14.23 -1.85 -11.56
CA ARG A 388 14.13 -1.03 -10.36
C ARG A 388 14.65 0.39 -10.58
N LYS A 389 15.83 0.53 -11.20
CA LYS A 389 16.42 1.84 -11.54
C LYS A 389 15.56 2.62 -12.53
N ARG A 390 14.97 1.97 -13.54
CA ARG A 390 14.06 2.60 -14.50
C ARG A 390 12.78 3.11 -13.81
N ILE A 391 12.16 2.31 -12.95
CA ILE A 391 10.97 2.72 -12.16
C ILE A 391 11.31 3.92 -11.26
N LEU A 392 12.44 3.86 -10.55
CA LEU A 392 12.85 4.96 -9.67
C LEU A 392 13.15 6.24 -10.45
N ALA A 393 13.83 6.11 -11.60
CA ALA A 393 14.08 7.25 -12.48
C ALA A 393 12.76 7.88 -12.97
N PHE A 394 11.78 7.05 -13.35
CA PHE A 394 10.44 7.50 -13.74
C PHE A 394 9.72 8.22 -12.58
N PHE A 395 9.74 7.68 -11.36
CA PHE A 395 9.16 8.34 -10.18
C PHE A 395 9.80 9.70 -9.91
N MET A 396 11.13 9.79 -9.98
CA MET A 396 11.85 11.05 -9.75
C MET A 396 11.61 12.06 -10.88
N ALA A 397 11.48 11.61 -12.13
CA ALA A 397 11.12 12.46 -13.26
C ALA A 397 9.69 13.02 -13.10
N ALA A 398 8.74 12.17 -12.70
CA ALA A 398 7.37 12.57 -12.43
C ALA A 398 7.30 13.59 -11.28
N TYR A 399 8.01 13.34 -10.18
CA TYR A 399 8.10 14.29 -9.07
C TYR A 399 8.61 15.66 -9.53
N LYS A 400 9.72 15.71 -10.26
CA LYS A 400 10.30 16.96 -10.79
C LYS A 400 9.32 17.70 -11.71
N ARG A 401 8.57 16.96 -12.52
CA ARG A 401 7.61 17.52 -13.46
C ARG A 401 6.42 18.16 -12.74
N VAL A 402 5.90 17.49 -11.73
CA VAL A 402 4.75 17.98 -10.96
C VAL A 402 5.16 19.07 -9.96
N SER A 403 6.38 19.04 -9.43
CA SER A 403 6.90 20.08 -8.52
C SER A 403 7.25 21.39 -9.24
N ALA A 404 7.53 21.35 -10.55
CA ALA A 404 7.79 22.53 -11.37
C ALA A 404 6.52 23.32 -11.73
N LEU A 405 5.34 22.84 -11.36
CA LEU A 405 4.08 23.50 -11.69
C LEU A 405 3.87 24.74 -10.82
N PRO A 406 3.34 25.85 -11.38
CA PRO A 406 3.10 27.05 -10.59
C PRO A 406 2.10 26.75 -9.47
N ALA A 407 2.48 27.01 -8.22
CA ALA A 407 1.54 26.99 -7.10
C ALA A 407 0.50 28.10 -7.35
N ARG A 408 -0.75 27.72 -7.63
CA ARG A 408 -1.88 28.66 -7.58
C ARG A 408 -2.52 28.60 -6.20
N THR A 409 -3.10 29.74 -5.82
CA THR A 409 -3.58 30.17 -4.50
C THR A 409 -4.68 29.33 -3.83
N THR A 410 -5.08 28.20 -4.41
CA THR A 410 -6.07 27.27 -3.83
C THR A 410 -5.44 25.89 -3.70
N GLN A 411 -4.55 25.74 -2.71
CA GLN A 411 -4.10 24.40 -2.32
C GLN A 411 -5.21 23.74 -1.50
N SER A 412 -5.77 22.63 -2.00
CA SER A 412 -6.68 21.76 -1.23
C SER A 412 -5.94 20.95 -0.16
N ILE A 413 -4.62 20.81 -0.31
CA ILE A 413 -3.73 20.10 0.62
C ILE A 413 -3.00 21.15 1.45
N SER A 414 -2.90 20.94 2.76
CA SER A 414 -2.13 21.87 3.58
C SER A 414 -0.65 21.84 3.16
N ASP A 415 0.01 23.02 3.08
CA ASP A 415 1.48 23.11 2.88
C ASP A 415 2.26 22.20 3.85
N ARG A 416 1.66 21.91 5.00
CA ARG A 416 2.15 20.98 6.02
C ARG A 416 2.22 19.54 5.51
N ASP A 417 1.16 19.02 4.88
CA ASP A 417 1.13 17.62 4.41
C ASP A 417 2.09 17.42 3.24
N LEU A 418 2.16 18.40 2.33
CA LEU A 418 3.14 18.42 1.25
C LEU A 418 4.59 18.42 1.76
N THR A 419 4.86 19.22 2.79
CA THR A 419 6.17 19.25 3.45
C THR A 419 6.50 17.90 4.10
N VAL A 420 5.52 17.25 4.74
CA VAL A 420 5.71 15.95 5.37
C VAL A 420 6.01 14.87 4.34
N LEU A 421 5.18 14.76 3.29
CA LEU A 421 5.36 13.76 2.24
C LEU A 421 6.70 13.93 1.52
N GLY A 422 7.07 15.18 1.22
CA GLY A 422 8.38 15.51 0.66
C GLY A 422 9.53 15.09 1.60
N LYS A 423 9.47 15.45 2.88
CA LYS A 423 10.49 15.07 3.86
C LYS A 423 10.56 13.56 4.08
N LYS A 424 9.44 12.83 4.09
CA LYS A 424 9.41 11.36 4.13
C LYS A 424 10.22 10.80 2.97
N LEU A 425 9.98 11.28 1.75
CA LEU A 425 10.73 10.87 0.56
C LEU A 425 12.25 11.17 0.70
N PHE A 426 12.61 12.38 1.16
CA PHE A 426 14.01 12.75 1.39
C PHE A 426 14.67 11.85 2.44
N CYS A 427 14.04 11.64 3.60
CA CYS A 427 14.57 10.78 4.65
C CYS A 427 14.82 9.34 4.16
N PHE A 428 14.04 8.82 3.20
CA PHE A 428 14.31 7.52 2.61
C PHE A 428 15.49 7.53 1.64
N PHE A 429 15.51 8.47 0.69
CA PHE A 429 16.49 8.48 -0.42
C PHE A 429 17.82 9.17 -0.11
N GLU A 430 17.88 10.00 0.93
CA GLU A 430 19.10 10.72 1.30
C GLU A 430 20.21 9.73 1.69
N THR A 431 21.41 9.92 1.12
CA THR A 431 22.58 9.11 1.43
C THR A 431 23.42 9.83 2.48
N LYS A 432 23.62 9.18 3.63
CA LYS A 432 24.53 9.64 4.70
C LYS A 432 25.57 8.56 4.97
N LEU A 433 26.78 8.96 5.34
CA LEU A 433 27.89 8.03 5.57
C LEU A 433 27.59 7.03 6.72
N ASP A 434 26.84 7.48 7.72
CA ASP A 434 26.43 6.73 8.90
C ASP A 434 25.05 6.08 8.75
N LYS A 435 24.38 6.20 7.60
CA LYS A 435 23.03 5.64 7.38
C LYS A 435 23.10 4.30 6.67
N ILE A 436 22.44 3.29 7.26
CA ILE A 436 22.19 2.03 6.58
C ILE A 436 21.17 2.30 5.46
N PRO A 437 21.54 2.06 4.19
CA PRO A 437 20.68 2.42 3.07
C PRO A 437 19.45 1.52 3.00
N TYR A 438 18.28 2.14 2.87
CA TYR A 438 17.08 1.43 2.45
C TYR A 438 17.18 1.11 0.95
N GLU A 439 16.78 -0.09 0.58
CA GLU A 439 16.78 -0.60 -0.78
C GLU A 439 15.33 -0.82 -1.21
N PHE A 440 14.86 0.02 -2.14
CA PHE A 440 13.62 -0.22 -2.87
C PHE A 440 13.77 -1.53 -3.66
N SER A 441 13.38 -2.66 -3.09
CA SER A 441 13.62 -3.98 -3.67
C SER A 441 12.39 -4.47 -4.43
N LEU A 442 12.58 -4.79 -5.70
CA LEU A 442 11.61 -5.60 -6.47
C LEU A 442 11.75 -7.11 -6.17
N LEU A 443 12.76 -7.49 -5.39
CA LEU A 443 13.05 -8.87 -4.98
C LEU A 443 12.48 -9.12 -3.59
N GLU A 444 11.48 -10.00 -3.51
CA GLU A 444 10.89 -10.44 -2.24
C GLU A 444 11.79 -11.48 -1.56
N ALA A 445 11.90 -11.41 -0.23
CA ALA A 445 12.73 -12.32 0.57
C ALA A 445 12.41 -13.80 0.33
N LYS A 446 11.12 -14.15 0.12
CA LYS A 446 10.66 -15.52 -0.15
C LYS A 446 11.20 -16.12 -1.46
N ASN A 447 11.66 -15.26 -2.39
CA ASN A 447 12.26 -15.69 -3.66
C ASN A 447 13.76 -16.01 -3.51
N LEU A 448 14.35 -15.75 -2.34
CA LEU A 448 15.72 -16.13 -2.04
C LEU A 448 15.81 -17.62 -1.68
N SER A 449 16.81 -18.30 -2.22
CA SER A 449 17.16 -19.68 -1.84
C SER A 449 18.38 -19.72 -0.91
N ALA A 450 19.29 -18.76 -1.05
CA ALA A 450 20.45 -18.61 -0.18
C ALA A 450 20.92 -17.15 -0.15
N LEU A 451 21.58 -16.78 0.95
CA LEU A 451 22.21 -15.49 1.18
C LEU A 451 23.62 -15.76 1.70
N ALA A 452 24.60 -15.00 1.20
CA ALA A 452 25.99 -15.10 1.62
C ALA A 452 26.56 -13.73 1.95
N LEU A 453 27.36 -13.67 3.01
CA LEU A 453 28.17 -12.50 3.35
C LEU A 453 29.64 -12.87 3.14
N GLU A 454 30.26 -12.31 2.10
CA GLU A 454 31.61 -12.68 1.68
C GLU A 454 32.60 -11.52 1.90
N GLU A 455 33.71 -11.80 2.59
CA GLU A 455 34.83 -10.86 2.77
C GLU A 455 35.74 -10.88 1.55
N LYS A 456 36.06 -9.70 1.03
CA LYS A 456 37.15 -9.46 0.10
C LYS A 456 38.22 -8.61 0.79
N LEU A 457 39.45 -9.11 0.79
CA LEU A 457 40.59 -8.37 1.34
C LEU A 457 41.04 -7.30 0.36
N LEU A 458 41.14 -6.07 0.85
CA LEU A 458 41.69 -4.93 0.13
C LEU A 458 43.12 -4.64 0.62
N SER A 459 43.85 -3.82 -0.15
CA SER A 459 45.17 -3.32 0.25
C SER A 459 45.09 -2.52 1.55
N GLY A 460 46.09 -2.68 2.43
CA GLY A 460 46.18 -1.94 3.69
C GLY A 460 45.34 -2.52 4.84
N ASN A 461 45.13 -3.84 4.86
CA ASN A 461 44.38 -4.56 5.90
C ASN A 461 42.91 -4.10 6.05
N LYS A 462 42.35 -3.49 5.00
CA LYS A 462 40.93 -3.16 4.90
C LYS A 462 40.17 -4.37 4.33
N SER A 463 38.92 -4.49 4.73
CA SER A 463 38.02 -5.52 4.22
C SER A 463 36.80 -4.87 3.59
N GLU A 464 36.32 -5.47 2.52
CA GLU A 464 35.02 -5.15 1.91
C GLU A 464 34.13 -6.38 2.07
N TRP A 465 32.93 -6.18 2.57
CA TRP A 465 31.95 -7.23 2.81
C TRP A 465 30.85 -7.15 1.77
N THR A 466 30.66 -8.20 1.00
CA THR A 466 29.63 -8.24 -0.05
C THR A 466 28.47 -9.13 0.38
N VAL A 467 27.26 -8.59 0.35
CA VAL A 467 26.03 -9.39 0.46
C VAL A 467 25.74 -9.97 -0.92
N LYS A 468 25.63 -11.30 -1.02
CA LYS A 468 25.30 -12.02 -2.24
C LYS A 468 24.06 -12.88 -2.05
N VAL A 469 23.25 -13.02 -3.09
CA VAL A 469 22.04 -13.85 -3.07
C VAL A 469 22.05 -14.91 -4.14
N LYS A 470 21.33 -16.00 -3.87
CA LYS A 470 20.89 -16.95 -4.89
C LYS A 470 19.37 -16.91 -4.97
N ILE A 471 18.85 -16.44 -6.10
CA ILE A 471 17.41 -16.37 -6.37
C ILE A 471 16.91 -17.75 -6.80
N ARG A 472 15.79 -18.20 -6.24
CA ARG A 472 15.17 -19.49 -6.57
C ARG A 472 14.76 -19.51 -8.04
N GLY A 473 15.09 -20.58 -8.76
CA GLY A 473 14.77 -20.74 -10.19
C GLY A 473 15.63 -19.90 -11.14
N SER A 474 16.44 -18.95 -10.63
CA SER A 474 17.27 -18.12 -11.49
C SER A 474 18.29 -18.94 -12.28
N ARG A 475 18.39 -18.62 -13.58
CA ARG A 475 19.29 -19.28 -14.53
C ARG A 475 20.74 -18.82 -14.39
N SER A 476 21.01 -17.76 -13.63
CA SER A 476 22.38 -17.28 -13.42
C SER A 476 23.20 -18.30 -12.62
N PRO A 477 24.44 -18.58 -13.04
CA PRO A 477 25.30 -19.50 -12.31
C PRO A 477 25.74 -18.87 -10.98
N GLY A 478 25.35 -19.49 -9.87
CA GLY A 478 25.88 -19.17 -8.54
C GLY A 478 25.20 -18.00 -7.83
N MET A 479 25.96 -17.38 -6.92
CA MET A 479 25.52 -16.26 -6.08
C MET A 479 25.80 -14.92 -6.76
N GLN A 480 24.84 -14.00 -6.73
CA GLN A 480 24.91 -12.68 -7.34
C GLN A 480 25.13 -11.60 -6.28
N ALA A 481 26.01 -10.64 -6.53
CA ALA A 481 26.29 -9.56 -5.59
C ALA A 481 25.16 -8.53 -5.56
N LEU A 482 24.65 -8.23 -4.37
CA LEU A 482 23.65 -7.18 -4.13
C LEU A 482 24.31 -5.84 -3.82
N LYS A 483 25.15 -5.82 -2.78
CA LYS A 483 25.73 -4.60 -2.23
C LYS A 483 27.00 -4.88 -1.43
N THR A 484 27.90 -3.91 -1.37
CA THR A 484 29.14 -3.96 -0.60
C THR A 484 29.10 -3.01 0.59
N PHE A 485 29.80 -3.38 1.66
CA PHE A 485 29.84 -2.69 2.95
C PHE A 485 31.26 -2.67 3.50
N SER A 486 31.52 -1.70 4.37
CA SER A 486 32.82 -1.55 5.02
C SER A 486 33.03 -2.60 6.12
N THR A 487 31.95 -3.04 6.75
CA THR A 487 31.98 -4.03 7.83
C THR A 487 30.89 -5.08 7.67
N ALA A 488 31.12 -6.24 8.27
CA ALA A 488 30.13 -7.31 8.31
C ALA A 488 28.85 -6.91 9.05
N ALA A 489 28.99 -6.21 10.18
CA ALA A 489 27.85 -5.80 11.00
C ALA A 489 26.95 -4.82 10.23
N GLU A 490 27.54 -3.90 9.46
CA GLU A 490 26.81 -3.01 8.55
C GLU A 490 26.00 -3.80 7.51
N GLY A 491 26.60 -4.81 6.86
CA GLY A 491 25.91 -5.66 5.90
C GLY A 491 24.77 -6.49 6.51
N LEU A 492 24.94 -6.99 7.75
CA LEU A 492 23.89 -7.71 8.48
C LEU A 492 22.74 -6.78 8.88
N ALA A 493 23.05 -5.57 9.34
CA ALA A 493 22.06 -4.53 9.62
C ALA A 493 21.26 -4.16 8.37
N TRP A 494 21.93 -4.06 7.21
CA TRP A 494 21.28 -3.83 5.93
C TRP A 494 20.35 -4.98 5.52
N CYS A 495 20.76 -6.23 5.72
CA CYS A 495 19.89 -7.40 5.46
C CYS A 495 18.65 -7.39 6.37
N SER A 496 18.81 -6.94 7.62
CA SER A 496 17.71 -6.78 8.58
C SER A 496 16.73 -5.69 8.13
N LEU A 497 17.23 -4.48 7.83
CA LEU A 497 16.42 -3.32 7.43
C LEU A 497 15.60 -3.62 6.16
N ASN A 498 16.22 -4.27 5.18
CA ASN A 498 15.62 -4.58 3.88
C ASN A 498 14.92 -5.96 3.85
N GLN A 499 14.72 -6.57 5.02
CA GLN A 499 14.03 -7.84 5.20
C GLN A 499 14.55 -8.98 4.32
N PHE A 500 15.84 -9.02 3.98
CA PHE A 500 16.43 -10.11 3.21
C PHE A 500 16.71 -11.33 4.10
N TYR A 501 15.68 -11.87 4.76
CA TYR A 501 15.76 -13.08 5.57
C TYR A 501 14.40 -13.79 5.65
N HIS A 502 14.40 -15.12 5.80
CA HIS A 502 13.20 -15.90 6.16
C HIS A 502 13.60 -17.21 6.85
N ALA A 503 12.63 -17.98 7.37
CA ALA A 503 12.88 -19.16 8.21
C ALA A 503 13.75 -20.24 7.54
N HIS A 504 13.58 -20.44 6.24
CA HIS A 504 14.24 -21.48 5.44
C HIS A 504 15.42 -20.98 4.59
N LEU A 505 15.88 -19.74 4.82
CA LEU A 505 16.97 -19.17 4.03
C LEU A 505 18.30 -19.81 4.42
N ASN A 506 19.03 -20.37 3.46
CA ASN A 506 20.40 -20.83 3.70
C ASN A 506 21.33 -19.62 3.80
N PHE A 507 21.83 -19.32 5.00
CA PHE A 507 22.72 -18.20 5.26
C PHE A 507 24.15 -18.68 5.47
N THR A 508 25.10 -18.12 4.72
CA THR A 508 26.51 -18.47 4.83
C THR A 508 27.39 -17.24 4.97
N VAL A 509 28.39 -17.33 5.84
CA VAL A 509 29.46 -16.33 5.94
C VAL A 509 30.75 -16.93 5.39
N LYS A 510 31.43 -16.21 4.50
CA LYS A 510 32.76 -16.59 4.01
C LYS A 510 33.75 -15.46 4.24
N GLY A 511 34.84 -15.76 4.93
CA GLY A 511 35.86 -14.78 5.27
C GLY A 511 36.43 -15.05 6.66
N ARG A 512 37.20 -14.10 7.18
CA ARG A 512 37.85 -14.18 8.49
C ARG A 512 36.92 -13.81 9.65
N MET A 513 35.60 -13.92 9.45
CA MET A 513 34.62 -13.63 10.49
C MET A 513 34.84 -14.56 11.69
N LYS A 514 34.79 -14.01 12.90
CA LYS A 514 34.99 -14.74 14.15
C LYS A 514 33.69 -15.26 14.78
N VAL A 515 32.54 -14.98 14.18
CA VAL A 515 31.24 -15.53 14.57
C VAL A 515 30.74 -16.51 13.51
N SER A 516 29.99 -17.51 13.94
CA SER A 516 29.37 -18.47 13.05
C SER A 516 28.28 -17.84 12.17
N SER A 517 27.93 -18.55 11.10
CA SER A 517 26.81 -18.14 10.22
C SER A 517 25.48 -18.14 10.98
N GLU A 518 25.32 -19.00 11.99
CA GLU A 518 24.12 -19.02 12.83
C GLU A 518 24.04 -17.76 13.71
N ASP A 519 25.14 -17.35 14.34
CA ASP A 519 25.19 -16.12 15.15
C ASP A 519 24.96 -14.86 14.30
N ALA A 520 25.54 -14.81 13.09
CA ALA A 520 25.30 -13.72 12.16
C ALA A 520 23.82 -13.64 11.72
N LEU A 521 23.19 -14.77 11.39
CA LEU A 521 21.76 -14.81 11.07
C LEU A 521 20.89 -14.47 12.30
N HIS A 522 21.32 -14.87 13.49
CA HIS A 522 20.64 -14.52 14.73
C HIS A 522 20.65 -13.01 14.97
N LEU A 523 21.76 -12.32 14.71
CA LEU A 523 21.83 -10.86 14.77
C LEU A 523 20.80 -10.22 13.82
N VAL A 524 20.73 -10.67 12.55
CA VAL A 524 19.74 -10.16 11.58
C VAL A 524 18.32 -10.29 12.13
N ARG A 525 17.96 -11.47 12.65
CA ARG A 525 16.61 -11.72 13.22
C ARG A 525 16.34 -10.85 14.44
N CYS A 526 17.33 -10.68 15.32
CA CYS A 526 17.18 -9.84 16.51
C CYS A 526 17.02 -8.36 16.16
N MET A 527 17.80 -7.85 15.20
CA MET A 527 17.68 -6.47 14.74
C MET A 527 16.30 -6.23 14.11
N ALA A 528 15.80 -7.17 13.31
CA ALA A 528 14.51 -7.01 12.65
C ALA A 528 13.32 -7.11 13.62
N ALA A 529 13.47 -7.85 14.73
CA ALA A 529 12.48 -7.87 15.81
C ALA A 529 12.56 -6.62 16.72
N PHE A 530 13.74 -5.99 16.80
CA PHE A 530 13.97 -4.84 17.69
C PHE A 530 13.64 -3.50 17.04
N PHE A 531 14.06 -3.31 15.79
CA PHE A 531 13.76 -2.09 15.04
C PHE A 531 12.40 -2.25 14.34
N PRO A 532 11.43 -1.37 14.61
CA PRO A 532 10.20 -1.37 13.84
C PRO A 532 10.51 -1.14 12.36
N VAL A 533 10.02 -2.05 11.53
CA VAL A 533 10.06 -1.87 10.08
C VAL A 533 8.90 -0.95 9.71
N ASN A 534 9.13 0.35 9.84
CA ASN A 534 8.15 1.33 9.39
C ASN A 534 8.25 1.45 7.88
N GLN A 535 7.14 1.24 7.18
CA GLN A 535 7.02 1.68 5.80
C GLN A 535 7.13 3.20 5.74
N VAL A 536 7.42 3.74 4.56
CA VAL A 536 7.53 5.20 4.43
C VAL A 536 6.23 5.91 4.80
N VAL A 537 5.12 5.25 4.48
CA VAL A 537 3.77 5.69 4.81
C VAL A 537 3.51 5.67 6.32
N ASP A 538 4.10 4.74 7.06
CA ASP A 538 3.92 4.56 8.51
C ASP A 538 4.69 5.57 9.36
N ILE A 539 5.57 6.37 8.77
CA ILE A 539 6.29 7.38 9.55
C ILE A 539 5.30 8.44 10.02
N SER A 540 5.24 8.70 11.33
CA SER A 540 4.39 9.76 11.86
C SER A 540 4.79 11.14 11.33
N ASP A 541 3.80 11.96 11.01
CA ASP A 541 4.02 13.31 10.47
C ASP A 541 4.80 14.20 11.45
N GLN A 542 4.55 14.03 12.75
CA GLN A 542 5.30 14.70 13.81
C GLN A 542 6.76 14.26 13.84
N GLY A 543 7.04 12.98 13.57
CA GLY A 543 8.38 12.40 13.59
C GLY A 543 9.31 12.99 12.52
N VAL A 544 8.75 13.43 11.40
CA VAL A 544 9.46 14.03 10.25
C VAL A 544 9.48 15.57 10.33
N GLN A 545 8.50 16.18 10.99
CA GLN A 545 8.45 17.64 11.19
C GLN A 545 9.48 18.12 12.22
N ALA A 546 9.67 17.37 13.30
CA ALA A 546 10.64 17.69 14.35
C ALA A 546 12.09 17.33 13.94
N ALA A 547 13.06 17.89 14.65
CA ALA A 547 14.45 17.41 14.57
C ALA A 547 14.48 15.90 14.88
N PRO A 548 15.12 15.05 14.05
CA PRO A 548 15.08 13.61 14.23
C PRO A 548 15.55 13.19 15.62
N ARG A 549 14.76 12.32 16.26
CA ARG A 549 14.95 11.89 17.65
C ARG A 549 15.24 10.40 17.71
N VAL A 550 16.25 9.95 18.46
CA VAL A 550 16.54 8.52 18.56
C VAL A 550 15.50 7.83 19.43
N THR A 551 14.89 6.77 18.89
CA THR A 551 13.85 5.98 19.56
C THR A 551 14.34 4.60 19.98
N HIS A 552 15.27 4.04 19.21
CA HIS A 552 15.83 2.70 19.42
C HIS A 552 17.34 2.75 19.31
N LEU A 553 18.03 2.06 20.21
CA LEU A 553 19.48 1.90 20.20
C LEU A 553 19.85 0.45 20.48
N TYR A 554 20.69 -0.11 19.62
CA TYR A 554 21.06 -1.52 19.61
C TYR A 554 22.58 -1.69 19.59
N CYS A 555 23.13 -2.27 20.64
CA CYS A 555 24.57 -2.48 20.79
C CYS A 555 24.99 -3.89 20.40
N VAL A 556 26.06 -4.01 19.60
CA VAL A 556 26.67 -5.28 19.21
C VAL A 556 28.16 -5.26 19.60
N PRO A 557 28.48 -5.51 20.89
CA PRO A 557 29.85 -5.56 21.37
C PRO A 557 30.60 -6.80 20.86
N ASN A 558 31.90 -6.61 20.61
CA ASN A 558 32.87 -7.65 20.28
C ASN A 558 32.44 -8.60 19.14
N PHE A 559 31.63 -8.11 18.19
CA PHE A 559 31.02 -8.93 17.14
C PHE A 559 32.04 -9.71 16.33
N ASN A 560 33.13 -9.08 15.90
CA ASN A 560 34.18 -9.72 15.11
C ASN A 560 35.51 -9.89 15.88
N GLN A 561 35.43 -10.00 17.20
CA GLN A 561 36.61 -10.18 18.06
C GLN A 561 36.87 -11.67 18.36
N PRO A 562 38.13 -12.09 18.59
CA PRO A 562 38.44 -13.47 19.01
C PRO A 562 37.81 -13.84 20.37
N ASP A 563 37.56 -15.14 20.59
CA ASP A 563 36.86 -15.63 21.78
C ASP A 563 37.67 -15.52 23.08
N TRP A 564 39.00 -15.49 22.98
CA TRP A 564 39.91 -15.36 24.12
C TRP A 564 39.99 -13.94 24.69
N GLN A 565 39.33 -12.96 24.06
CA GLN A 565 39.27 -11.60 24.58
C GLN A 565 38.15 -11.45 25.61
N HIS A 566 38.53 -11.12 26.84
CA HIS A 566 37.60 -11.10 27.99
C HIS A 566 37.06 -9.69 28.35
N GLY A 567 37.53 -8.64 27.68
CA GLY A 567 37.12 -7.24 27.88
C GLY A 567 36.29 -6.69 26.72
N LEU A 568 35.66 -5.53 26.91
CA LEU A 568 34.97 -4.79 25.85
C LEU A 568 35.99 -4.08 24.96
N ILE A 569 36.10 -4.47 23.68
CA ILE A 569 37.16 -3.96 22.80
C ILE A 569 36.60 -3.11 21.69
N SER A 570 35.46 -3.50 21.15
CA SER A 570 34.81 -2.76 20.10
C SER A 570 33.31 -2.95 20.17
N THR A 571 32.54 -1.95 19.77
CA THR A 571 31.08 -2.06 19.73
C THR A 571 30.58 -1.41 18.46
N TYR A 572 29.71 -2.14 17.75
CA TYR A 572 28.85 -1.53 16.76
C TYR A 572 27.59 -1.03 17.46
N VAL A 573 27.15 0.17 17.12
CA VAL A 573 25.92 0.72 17.65
C VAL A 573 25.03 1.11 16.50
N PHE A 574 23.84 0.53 16.46
CA PHE A 574 22.79 0.84 15.51
C PHE A 574 21.70 1.62 16.23
N PHE A 575 21.16 2.65 15.58
CA PHE A 575 20.11 3.43 16.19
C PHE A 575 19.11 3.91 15.15
N GLN A 576 17.83 3.91 15.51
CA GLN A 576 16.74 4.36 14.67
C GLN A 576 16.15 5.65 15.21
N ASN A 577 15.85 6.60 14.33
CA ASN A 577 15.26 7.87 14.71
C ASN A 577 13.74 7.95 14.42
N THR A 578 13.09 9.05 14.77
CA THR A 578 11.65 9.29 14.50
C THR A 578 11.30 9.42 13.03
N ALA A 579 12.29 9.62 12.17
CA ALA A 579 12.15 9.55 10.71
C ALA A 579 12.43 8.13 10.17
N SER A 580 12.48 7.12 11.05
CA SER A 580 12.75 5.71 10.74
C SER A 580 14.09 5.44 10.04
N GLU A 581 15.02 6.39 10.05
CA GLU A 581 16.37 6.18 9.52
C GLU A 581 17.15 5.27 10.47
N LEU A 582 17.71 4.19 9.93
CA LEU A 582 18.65 3.33 10.65
C LEU A 582 20.07 3.85 10.41
N LEU A 583 20.70 4.31 11.48
CA LEU A 583 22.05 4.84 11.51
C LEU A 583 22.96 3.88 12.26
N TRP A 584 24.27 3.98 12.03
CA TRP A 584 25.25 3.15 12.70
C TRP A 584 26.55 3.90 13.01
N ALA A 585 27.22 3.44 14.06
CA ALA A 585 28.54 3.89 14.46
C ALA A 585 29.38 2.69 14.92
N TYR A 586 30.70 2.84 14.82
CA TYR A 586 31.66 1.88 15.34
C TYR A 586 32.63 2.58 16.27
N HIS A 587 32.85 2.00 17.44
CA HIS A 587 33.82 2.49 18.40
C HIS A 587 34.77 1.37 18.81
N HIS A 588 36.06 1.72 18.89
CA HIS A 588 37.11 0.85 19.41
C HIS A 588 37.61 1.40 20.74
N GLY A 589 37.50 0.62 21.80
CA GLY A 589 37.86 1.01 23.16
C GLY A 589 36.85 0.53 24.19
N GLU A 590 37.31 0.52 25.43
CA GLU A 590 36.55 0.10 26.60
C GLU A 590 35.48 1.11 27.04
N ASP A 591 35.61 2.38 26.64
CA ASP A 591 34.73 3.50 27.00
C ASP A 591 33.70 3.81 25.91
N CYS A 592 33.38 2.82 25.07
CA CYS A 592 32.47 2.99 23.94
C CYS A 592 31.15 3.66 24.31
N LEU A 593 30.56 3.29 25.45
CA LEU A 593 29.29 3.88 25.87
C LEU A 593 29.48 5.31 26.38
N GLN A 594 30.58 5.64 27.05
CA GLN A 594 30.84 7.04 27.42
C GLN A 594 31.02 7.92 26.17
N TRP A 595 31.72 7.42 25.15
CA TRP A 595 31.81 8.09 23.85
C TRP A 595 30.45 8.23 23.17
N LEU A 596 29.65 7.15 23.15
CA LEU A 596 28.28 7.14 22.64
C LEU A 596 27.43 8.21 23.31
N VAL A 597 27.71 8.53 24.57
CA VAL A 597 26.95 9.52 25.33
C VAL A 597 27.35 10.93 24.97
N SER A 598 28.66 11.17 24.84
CA SER A 598 29.17 12.46 24.41
C SER A 598 28.77 12.83 22.98
N GLU A 599 28.71 11.85 22.08
CA GLU A 599 28.42 12.07 20.65
C GLU A 599 26.94 11.84 20.30
N ILE A 600 26.41 10.65 20.57
CA ILE A 600 25.06 10.29 20.11
C ILE A 600 24.01 10.86 21.06
N LEU A 601 24.15 10.71 22.39
CA LEU A 601 23.10 11.15 23.32
C LEU A 601 23.04 12.67 23.53
N ILE A 602 24.20 13.35 23.57
CA ILE A 602 24.26 14.80 23.81
C ILE A 602 24.01 15.62 22.53
N GLN A 603 24.51 15.20 21.36
CA GLN A 603 24.33 15.97 20.11
C GLN A 603 23.08 15.58 19.31
N ARG A 604 22.56 14.36 19.46
CA ARG A 604 21.44 13.85 18.63
C ARG A 604 20.21 13.36 19.39
N ILE A 605 20.26 13.16 20.72
CA ILE A 605 19.13 12.59 21.48
C ILE A 605 18.42 13.59 22.38
N GLY A 606 19.00 14.73 22.80
CA GLY A 606 18.25 15.68 23.63
C GLY A 606 17.76 15.10 24.98
N ARG A 607 17.53 15.95 25.98
CA ARG A 607 17.36 15.48 27.37
C ARG A 607 16.04 14.77 27.64
N ASP A 608 14.95 15.23 27.02
CA ASP A 608 13.59 14.73 27.27
C ASP A 608 13.34 13.33 26.65
N GLN A 609 14.23 12.87 25.77
CA GLN A 609 14.03 11.66 24.95
C GLN A 609 14.59 10.38 25.60
N VAL A 610 15.41 10.50 26.64
CA VAL A 610 16.03 9.34 27.30
C VAL A 610 15.00 8.43 27.97
N LYS A 611 13.87 9.00 28.45
CA LYS A 611 12.80 8.24 29.12
C LYS A 611 12.03 7.31 28.18
N THR A 612 12.06 7.56 26.87
CA THR A 612 11.32 6.79 25.86
C THR A 612 12.22 5.95 24.95
N LEU A 613 13.54 6.00 25.18
CA LEU A 613 14.54 5.27 24.40
C LEU A 613 14.46 3.76 24.67
N ARG A 614 14.29 2.96 23.62
CA ARG A 614 14.42 1.50 23.71
C ARG A 614 15.87 1.07 23.52
N LEU A 615 16.33 0.21 24.42
CA LEU A 615 17.70 -0.31 24.42
C LEU A 615 17.68 -1.81 24.12
N GLY A 616 18.54 -2.23 23.21
CA GLY A 616 18.76 -3.63 22.87
C GLY A 616 20.25 -3.93 22.79
N MET A 617 20.59 -5.21 22.98
CA MET A 617 21.97 -5.65 22.90
C MET A 617 22.03 -7.07 22.32
N HIS A 618 22.94 -7.28 21.38
CA HIS A 618 23.27 -8.60 20.87
C HIS A 618 24.64 -9.05 21.35
N MET A 619 24.67 -10.23 21.95
CA MET A 619 25.91 -10.91 22.31
C MET A 619 25.99 -12.21 21.51
N PRO A 620 27.08 -12.48 20.77
CA PRO A 620 27.27 -13.76 20.08
C PRO A 620 27.07 -14.95 21.04
N ARG A 621 26.42 -16.04 20.60
CA ARG A 621 26.06 -17.19 21.46
C ARG A 621 27.30 -17.94 21.92
N GLU A 622 28.35 -17.95 21.12
CA GLU A 622 29.59 -18.69 21.37
C GLU A 622 30.46 -18.09 22.52
N LYS A 623 30.05 -16.97 23.13
CA LYS A 623 30.85 -16.19 24.11
C LYS A 623 30.26 -16.12 25.53
N ILE A 624 29.86 -17.27 26.09
CA ILE A 624 29.07 -17.36 27.34
C ILE A 624 29.81 -16.82 28.59
N SER A 625 31.10 -17.11 28.77
CA SER A 625 31.86 -16.70 29.98
C SER A 625 32.18 -15.21 30.02
N THR A 626 32.39 -14.60 28.86
CA THR A 626 32.65 -13.16 28.70
C THR A 626 31.36 -12.33 28.72
N ARG A 627 30.22 -12.97 28.43
CA ARG A 627 28.90 -12.33 28.30
C ARG A 627 28.50 -11.53 29.53
N ARG A 628 28.68 -12.12 30.71
CA ARG A 628 28.22 -11.53 31.97
C ARG A 628 28.97 -10.23 32.30
N LYS A 629 30.31 -10.23 32.20
CA LYS A 629 31.13 -9.04 32.49
C LYS A 629 30.88 -7.90 31.51
N ILE A 630 30.80 -8.21 30.21
CA ILE A 630 30.50 -7.20 29.19
C ILE A 630 29.08 -6.65 29.38
N HIS A 631 28.11 -7.52 29.69
CA HIS A 631 26.74 -7.10 29.95
C HIS A 631 26.64 -6.20 31.19
N GLU A 632 27.20 -6.62 32.33
CA GLU A 632 27.20 -5.83 33.57
C GLU A 632 27.89 -4.47 33.37
N LYS A 633 29.01 -4.44 32.63
CA LYS A 633 29.70 -3.19 32.27
C LYS A 633 28.83 -2.29 31.40
N LEU A 634 28.29 -2.80 30.29
CA LEU A 634 27.48 -2.02 29.36
C LEU A 634 26.17 -1.55 30.02
N GLU A 635 25.56 -2.37 30.86
CA GLU A 635 24.38 -2.01 31.64
C GLU A 635 24.71 -0.93 32.67
N GLY A 636 25.83 -1.05 33.37
CA GLY A 636 26.32 -0.04 34.32
C GLY A 636 26.59 1.30 33.65
N ASP A 637 27.27 1.29 32.50
CA ASP A 637 27.51 2.47 31.69
C ASP A 637 26.18 3.07 31.19
N LEU A 638 25.25 2.29 30.65
CA LEU A 638 23.92 2.76 30.24
C LEU A 638 23.13 3.38 31.41
N LYS A 639 23.21 2.81 32.61
CA LYS A 639 22.58 3.38 33.82
C LYS A 639 23.23 4.70 34.23
N ALA A 640 24.57 4.77 34.24
CA ALA A 640 25.31 6.00 34.56
C ALA A 640 24.98 7.12 33.57
N VAL A 641 24.69 6.75 32.32
CA VAL A 641 24.29 7.64 31.25
C VAL A 641 22.90 8.20 31.43
N VAL A 642 21.93 7.32 31.71
CA VAL A 642 20.56 7.74 32.02
C VAL A 642 20.56 8.65 33.26
N SER A 643 21.35 8.33 34.29
CA SER A 643 21.52 9.15 35.50
C SER A 643 22.18 10.51 35.20
N ARG A 644 23.29 10.58 34.46
CA ARG A 644 23.95 11.85 34.08
C ARG A 644 23.07 12.78 33.25
N ILE A 645 22.19 12.21 32.41
CA ILE A 645 21.23 13.01 31.64
C ILE A 645 20.09 13.51 32.54
N GLY A 646 19.72 12.74 33.57
CA GLY A 646 18.75 13.14 34.60
C GLY A 646 19.26 14.15 35.63
N GLU A 647 20.57 14.20 35.92
CA GLU A 647 21.15 15.04 36.99
C GLU A 647 21.56 16.47 36.54
N ARG A 648 21.68 16.73 35.24
CA ARG A 648 22.01 18.07 34.70
C ARG A 648 20.78 18.90 34.31
N GLY A 649 19.58 18.46 34.68
CA GLY A 649 18.28 19.09 34.40
C GLY A 649 17.65 19.67 35.65
#